data_AF-A0A238JNM7-F1
#
_entry.id   AF-A0A238JNM7-F1
#
_cell.length_a   1.000
_cell.length_b   1.000
_cell.length_c   1.000
_cell.angle_alpha   90.00
_cell.angle_beta   90.00
_cell.angle_gamma   90.00
#
_symmetry.space_group_name_H-M   'P 1'
#
loop_
_entity.id
_entity.type
_entity.pdbx_description
1 polymer ?
#
loop_
_entity_poly.entity_id
_entity_poly.type
_entity_poly.pdbx_seq_one_letter_code
_entity_poly.pdbx_strand_id
1 'polypeptide(L)'
;MATPIDINNTQDFDQPLNTDPDFSATHVFSTADITGTFSGTTQGTDGGVIDFSGASGIKETKEGVTLYPIDSEFGFVVSDFEGAVEKEVDGIYAEGWAGDLLIAGQQAGLVVSDAPTDTFKTPAVLGTWLSGLGGNTVKASTEHYVVMQHVLSDQKFPGDPDALYPLDDDLILLSLNPAYDGQYVSDLVNGTAMYDGELVVVPDVNQDGVIDIKDLLNPNESSIEYDIAYSSDYSVTMKDDGKLLYRWGNSVKRPNDVRIETHIDTPDEWKELDPYSSLKSLYEITSAELVVHHTITNNPNDQIRPEDLENESAIGTLPTYEVIENYNGDIGRTVWASTDDYYAGDGTLYPAGTILRDTMLADAVTGTIPDEIGTISEDLELGFTNAWYTTMDREPFEPVLNEDGTEYITGPRWRLQPDKYGQDLPSVTIPIDPSDELPVTQGEEKYEVGAETQTVINLLDWETEISPLSISAGWQDGAGTVSANGLNMTDDLDVAFYIKGDIKPATIYSAELLVDYEEIPIHDEGDTITGTAEDDYLVGVGNNEFTGGDGADLFVVSYGTSVTDVITQSVITDFEVGKDKIGLIGFDSLVDFDADTVEALDLITQGVDGDDLTIYVDDQLVATLTGVAAELGIGTEVDPGEGLSLLHSFIVSNPSPGVDPGPVEPNLIVGTNASETLEGTVGDDIITALGGDDYLYGLAGNDVLDGGAGLDRMYGGMGEDTFVFATNTGLDFVYDFEDGIDQIQLDGIDFADVEITAYRTKDVLISAGEDLMILRGVNVADITEEDFSVDSGLMVA
;
A
#
# COMPACT_ATOMS: atom_id res chain seq x y z
N MET A 1 -21.45 -7.26 -16.70
CA MET A 1 -21.81 -6.08 -15.90
C MET A 1 -22.37 -6.62 -14.61
N ALA A 2 -21.65 -6.45 -13.51
CA ALA A 2 -22.26 -6.52 -12.19
C ALA A 2 -23.53 -5.66 -12.25
N THR A 3 -24.65 -6.20 -11.80
CA THR A 3 -25.89 -5.42 -11.74
C THR A 3 -25.58 -4.18 -10.91
N PRO A 4 -25.92 -2.95 -11.36
CA PRO A 4 -25.73 -1.78 -10.53
C PRO A 4 -26.44 -2.03 -9.20
N ILE A 5 -25.72 -1.87 -8.10
CA ILE A 5 -26.34 -1.79 -6.78
C ILE A 5 -27.37 -0.66 -6.87
N ASP A 6 -28.58 -0.94 -6.40
CA ASP A 6 -29.65 0.06 -6.43
C ASP A 6 -29.23 1.20 -5.51
N ILE A 7 -28.87 2.35 -6.07
CA ILE A 7 -28.48 3.57 -5.33
C ILE A 7 -29.57 4.06 -4.36
N ASN A 8 -30.78 3.49 -4.44
CA ASN A 8 -31.89 3.78 -3.54
C ASN A 8 -32.11 2.68 -2.49
N ASN A 9 -31.25 1.66 -2.45
CA ASN A 9 -31.26 0.66 -1.41
C ASN A 9 -30.73 1.31 -0.13
N THR A 10 -31.63 1.51 0.83
CA THR A 10 -31.35 2.14 2.13
C THR A 10 -30.43 1.31 3.06
N GLN A 11 -29.70 0.33 2.52
CA GLN A 11 -28.78 -0.54 3.25
C GLN A 11 -27.32 -0.40 2.82
N ASP A 12 -27.04 0.37 1.76
CA ASP A 12 -25.69 0.55 1.23
C ASP A 12 -25.21 1.96 1.62
N PHE A 13 -24.30 2.02 2.59
CA PHE A 13 -23.89 3.27 3.26
C PHE A 13 -22.55 3.83 2.75
N ASP A 14 -21.67 2.97 2.22
CA ASP A 14 -20.37 3.38 1.67
C ASP A 14 -20.51 3.64 0.17
N GLN A 15 -20.76 4.89 -0.19
CA GLN A 15 -20.77 5.32 -1.59
C GLN A 15 -19.43 5.99 -1.92
N PRO A 16 -18.84 5.73 -3.10
CA PRO A 16 -17.64 6.45 -3.51
C PRO A 16 -17.92 7.95 -3.54
N LEU A 17 -16.98 8.74 -3.01
CA LEU A 17 -17.04 10.20 -3.14
C LEU A 17 -16.66 10.61 -4.55
N ASN A 18 -15.72 9.90 -5.18
CA ASN A 18 -15.34 10.15 -6.55
C ASN A 18 -16.36 9.55 -7.52
N THR A 19 -17.33 10.38 -7.90
CA THR A 19 -18.41 9.98 -8.81
C THR A 19 -18.14 10.26 -10.30
N ASP A 20 -17.01 10.92 -10.62
CA ASP A 20 -16.60 11.27 -11.99
C ASP A 20 -15.06 11.22 -12.12
N PRO A 21 -14.45 10.03 -11.94
CA PRO A 21 -13.00 9.90 -11.87
C PRO A 21 -12.32 10.12 -13.22
N ASP A 22 -11.08 10.58 -13.22
CA ASP A 22 -10.23 10.65 -14.43
C ASP A 22 -10.00 9.25 -15.03
N PHE A 23 -9.84 8.24 -14.17
CA PHE A 23 -9.70 6.84 -14.57
C PHE A 23 -10.53 5.88 -13.72
N SER A 24 -11.06 4.83 -14.36
CA SER A 24 -11.68 3.71 -13.65
C SER A 24 -11.46 2.37 -14.34
N ALA A 25 -11.24 1.33 -13.54
CA ALA A 25 -11.08 -0.04 -13.99
C ALA A 25 -11.85 -1.00 -13.07
N THR A 26 -12.38 -2.10 -13.63
CA THR A 26 -13.18 -3.07 -12.86
C THR A 26 -12.74 -4.49 -13.16
N HIS A 27 -12.44 -5.25 -12.11
CA HIS A 27 -12.27 -6.70 -12.16
C HIS A 27 -13.51 -7.44 -11.67
N VAL A 28 -13.88 -8.55 -12.32
CA VAL A 28 -15.00 -9.41 -11.90
C VAL A 28 -14.43 -10.77 -11.50
N PHE A 29 -14.58 -11.11 -10.22
CA PHE A 29 -13.92 -12.28 -9.65
C PHE A 29 -14.41 -13.61 -10.24
N SER A 30 -13.49 -14.55 -10.32
CA SER A 30 -13.71 -15.91 -10.77
C SER A 30 -12.81 -16.91 -10.06
N THR A 31 -13.06 -18.20 -10.27
CA THR A 31 -12.21 -19.25 -9.73
C THR A 31 -10.77 -19.21 -10.27
N ALA A 32 -10.47 -18.46 -11.34
CA ALA A 32 -9.12 -18.27 -11.84
C ALA A 32 -8.24 -17.44 -10.87
N ASP A 33 -8.89 -16.61 -10.06
CA ASP A 33 -8.25 -15.61 -9.18
C ASP A 33 -7.82 -16.22 -7.84
N ILE A 34 -8.08 -17.51 -7.62
CA ILE A 34 -7.70 -18.20 -6.38
C ILE A 34 -6.23 -18.58 -6.44
N THR A 35 -5.46 -18.08 -5.48
CA THR A 35 -4.05 -18.42 -5.26
C THR A 35 -3.96 -19.72 -4.45
N GLY A 36 -3.00 -20.57 -4.80
CA GLY A 36 -2.76 -21.85 -4.12
C GLY A 36 -1.42 -21.94 -3.40
N THR A 37 -0.45 -21.09 -3.70
CA THR A 37 0.94 -21.20 -3.21
C THR A 37 1.52 -19.86 -2.80
N PHE A 38 2.54 -19.86 -1.93
CA PHE A 38 3.32 -18.65 -1.60
C PHE A 38 4.21 -18.16 -2.75
N SER A 39 4.32 -18.96 -3.82
CA SER A 39 5.01 -18.57 -5.06
C SER A 39 4.07 -17.96 -6.10
N GLY A 40 2.86 -17.52 -5.72
CA GLY A 40 1.91 -16.85 -6.61
C GLY A 40 1.24 -17.78 -7.63
N THR A 41 1.22 -19.10 -7.42
CA THR A 41 0.53 -19.98 -8.38
C THR A 41 -0.98 -19.90 -8.19
N THR A 42 -1.66 -19.31 -9.18
CA THR A 42 -3.12 -19.24 -9.23
C THR A 42 -3.75 -20.40 -9.98
N GLN A 43 -5.04 -20.62 -9.73
CA GLN A 43 -5.86 -21.55 -10.50
C GLN A 43 -5.97 -21.13 -11.99
N GLY A 44 -5.89 -19.84 -12.31
CA GLY A 44 -5.91 -19.31 -13.67
C GLY A 44 -4.66 -19.65 -14.49
N THR A 45 -3.49 -19.64 -13.83
CA THR A 45 -2.18 -19.80 -14.49
C THR A 45 -1.82 -21.26 -14.75
N ASP A 46 -1.66 -22.07 -13.69
CA ASP A 46 -1.19 -23.46 -13.82
C ASP A 46 -2.28 -24.50 -13.56
N GLY A 47 -3.35 -24.09 -12.89
CA GLY A 47 -4.46 -24.94 -12.45
C GLY A 47 -4.03 -26.02 -11.45
N GLY A 48 -5.01 -26.76 -10.93
CA GLY A 48 -4.75 -27.83 -9.97
C GLY A 48 -4.93 -27.42 -8.51
N VAL A 49 -5.13 -26.12 -8.24
CA VAL A 49 -5.61 -25.57 -6.97
C VAL A 49 -7.06 -26.02 -6.69
N ILE A 50 -7.89 -26.17 -7.73
CA ILE A 50 -9.30 -26.56 -7.61
C ILE A 50 -9.60 -27.87 -8.35
N ASP A 51 -10.27 -28.82 -7.66
CA ASP A 51 -10.72 -30.07 -8.28
C ASP A 51 -12.07 -29.93 -9.00
N PHE A 52 -12.04 -29.45 -10.24
CA PHE A 52 -13.22 -29.39 -11.10
C PHE A 52 -13.76 -30.76 -11.56
N SER A 53 -13.06 -31.87 -11.29
CA SER A 53 -13.56 -33.21 -11.64
C SER A 53 -14.69 -33.66 -10.71
N GLY A 54 -14.79 -33.05 -9.52
CA GLY A 54 -15.73 -33.39 -8.47
C GLY A 54 -15.43 -34.73 -7.78
N ALA A 55 -14.26 -35.33 -8.04
CA ALA A 55 -13.85 -36.58 -7.42
C ALA A 55 -13.63 -36.43 -5.90
N SER A 56 -13.20 -35.25 -5.46
CA SER A 56 -12.95 -34.89 -4.06
C SER A 56 -14.20 -34.36 -3.34
N GLY A 57 -15.34 -34.31 -4.04
CA GLY A 57 -16.64 -33.95 -3.47
C GLY A 57 -17.02 -32.49 -3.71
N ILE A 58 -18.19 -32.28 -4.32
CA ILE A 58 -18.75 -30.95 -4.60
C ILE A 58 -19.76 -30.52 -3.52
N LYS A 59 -19.92 -29.21 -3.37
CA LYS A 59 -21.04 -28.60 -2.64
C LYS A 59 -21.94 -27.82 -3.61
N GLU A 60 -23.17 -27.55 -3.19
CA GLU A 60 -24.11 -26.72 -3.94
C GLU A 60 -24.71 -25.70 -2.98
N THR A 61 -24.62 -24.41 -3.32
CA THR A 61 -25.25 -23.34 -2.54
C THR A 61 -26.78 -23.40 -2.68
N LYS A 62 -27.50 -22.69 -1.83
CA LYS A 62 -28.97 -22.63 -1.90
C LYS A 62 -29.44 -21.96 -3.21
N GLU A 63 -28.60 -21.10 -3.75
CA GLU A 63 -28.77 -20.32 -4.97
C GLU A 63 -28.41 -21.15 -6.22
N GLY A 64 -27.86 -22.36 -6.04
CA GLY A 64 -27.55 -23.31 -7.11
C GLY A 64 -26.14 -23.19 -7.69
N VAL A 65 -25.23 -22.50 -7.00
CA VAL A 65 -23.81 -22.41 -7.40
C VAL A 65 -23.11 -23.70 -6.96
N THR A 66 -22.44 -24.38 -7.89
CA THR A 66 -21.65 -25.57 -7.59
C THR A 66 -20.27 -25.14 -7.12
N LEU A 67 -19.86 -25.56 -5.92
CA LEU A 67 -18.55 -25.28 -5.36
C LEU A 67 -17.68 -26.54 -5.40
N TYR A 68 -16.44 -26.35 -5.84
CA TYR A 68 -15.41 -27.37 -5.99
C TYR A 68 -14.35 -27.19 -4.90
N PRO A 69 -13.76 -28.28 -4.38
CA PRO A 69 -12.84 -28.19 -3.27
C PRO A 69 -11.47 -27.68 -3.72
N ILE A 70 -10.78 -26.99 -2.81
CA ILE A 70 -9.50 -26.31 -3.00
C ILE A 70 -8.37 -27.09 -2.30
N ASP A 71 -7.17 -27.06 -2.88
CA ASP A 71 -5.89 -27.54 -2.35
C ASP A 71 -4.88 -26.37 -2.42
N SER A 72 -4.33 -25.97 -1.28
CA SER A 72 -3.45 -24.81 -1.13
C SER A 72 -2.42 -24.99 -0.02
N GLU A 73 -1.28 -24.32 -0.15
CA GLU A 73 -0.21 -24.25 0.85
C GLU A 73 -0.58 -23.35 2.05
N PHE A 74 -1.61 -22.52 1.89
CA PHE A 74 -2.01 -21.58 2.92
C PHE A 74 -2.56 -22.27 4.18
N GLY A 75 -1.86 -22.00 5.28
CA GLY A 75 -2.12 -22.58 6.59
C GLY A 75 -1.09 -23.64 6.97
N PHE A 76 -1.24 -24.17 8.17
CA PHE A 76 -0.27 -25.09 8.74
C PHE A 76 -0.93 -26.39 9.17
N VAL A 77 -0.21 -27.49 9.01
CA VAL A 77 -0.43 -28.74 9.73
C VAL A 77 0.49 -28.73 10.95
N VAL A 78 -0.04 -28.37 12.11
CA VAL A 78 0.69 -28.62 13.36
C VAL A 78 0.51 -30.09 13.70
N SER A 79 1.62 -30.81 13.83
CA SER A 79 1.65 -32.16 14.39
C SER A 79 2.46 -32.18 15.68
N ASP A 80 2.15 -33.13 16.56
CA ASP A 80 2.68 -33.22 17.92
C ASP A 80 4.22 -33.07 17.95
N PHE A 81 4.71 -31.96 18.49
CA PHE A 81 6.14 -31.67 18.73
C PHE A 81 7.09 -31.65 17.52
N GLU A 82 6.56 -31.67 16.29
CA GLU A 82 7.35 -31.42 15.07
C GLU A 82 7.20 -29.98 14.55
N GLY A 83 6.41 -29.15 15.25
CA GLY A 83 6.10 -27.78 14.85
C GLY A 83 4.89 -27.70 13.91
N ALA A 84 4.50 -26.46 13.61
CA ALA A 84 3.65 -26.11 12.47
C ALA A 84 4.43 -26.41 11.19
N VAL A 85 4.03 -27.45 10.48
CA VAL A 85 4.53 -27.71 9.14
C VAL A 85 3.60 -26.97 8.19
N GLU A 86 4.16 -26.14 7.32
CA GLU A 86 3.41 -25.50 6.26
C GLU A 86 2.69 -26.57 5.42
N LYS A 87 1.50 -26.24 4.92
CA LYS A 87 0.84 -27.18 4.02
C LYS A 87 1.57 -27.18 2.69
N GLU A 88 1.47 -28.33 2.03
CA GLU A 88 1.97 -28.51 0.68
C GLU A 88 0.76 -28.79 -0.21
N VAL A 89 0.83 -28.40 -1.47
CA VAL A 89 -0.14 -28.86 -2.48
C VAL A 89 0.08 -30.35 -2.70
N ASP A 90 -0.72 -31.18 -2.04
CA ASP A 90 -0.51 -32.63 -1.94
C ASP A 90 -1.56 -33.46 -2.70
N GLY A 91 -2.50 -32.78 -3.37
CA GLY A 91 -3.64 -33.36 -4.09
C GLY A 91 -4.81 -33.73 -3.17
N ILE A 92 -4.81 -33.30 -1.91
CA ILE A 92 -5.90 -33.48 -0.94
C ILE A 92 -6.66 -32.17 -0.80
N TYR A 93 -7.65 -31.98 -1.66
CA TYR A 93 -8.52 -30.80 -1.68
C TYR A 93 -9.44 -30.69 -0.44
N ALA A 94 -8.95 -30.11 0.64
CA ALA A 94 -9.64 -29.99 1.93
C ALA A 94 -9.58 -28.57 2.52
N GLU A 95 -9.09 -27.60 1.75
CA GLU A 95 -8.71 -26.27 2.22
C GLU A 95 -9.90 -25.32 2.22
N GLY A 96 -10.85 -25.56 1.32
CA GLY A 96 -12.08 -24.79 1.18
C GLY A 96 -12.86 -25.25 -0.04
N TRP A 97 -13.85 -24.48 -0.44
CA TRP A 97 -14.58 -24.68 -1.69
C TRP A 97 -14.83 -23.35 -2.38
N ALA A 98 -14.73 -23.35 -3.70
CA ALA A 98 -15.04 -22.20 -4.52
C ALA A 98 -15.79 -22.57 -5.80
N GLY A 99 -16.54 -21.61 -6.36
CA GLY A 99 -17.22 -21.78 -7.63
C GLY A 99 -17.68 -20.47 -8.24
N ASP A 100 -17.75 -20.46 -9.58
CA ASP A 100 -18.17 -19.28 -10.34
C ASP A 100 -19.68 -19.03 -10.23
N LEU A 101 -20.03 -17.79 -9.89
CA LEU A 101 -21.39 -17.28 -10.02
C LEU A 101 -21.61 -16.79 -11.45
N LEU A 102 -22.55 -17.41 -12.15
CA LEU A 102 -22.94 -17.02 -13.51
C LEU A 102 -24.34 -16.41 -13.55
N ILE A 103 -24.46 -15.19 -14.05
CA ILE A 103 -25.75 -14.54 -14.32
C ILE A 103 -25.94 -14.48 -15.84
N ALA A 104 -27.03 -15.07 -16.33
CA ALA A 104 -27.32 -15.18 -17.77
C ALA A 104 -26.19 -15.81 -18.61
N GLY A 105 -25.31 -16.62 -17.97
CA GLY A 105 -24.17 -17.27 -18.62
C GLY A 105 -22.91 -16.41 -18.72
N GLN A 106 -22.86 -15.26 -18.05
CA GLN A 106 -21.67 -14.42 -17.91
C GLN A 106 -21.13 -14.51 -16.47
N GLN A 107 -19.81 -14.38 -16.31
CA GLN A 107 -19.18 -14.27 -14.99
C GLN A 107 -19.76 -13.07 -14.24
N ALA A 108 -20.15 -13.30 -12.99
CA ALA A 108 -20.73 -12.28 -12.13
C ALA A 108 -20.06 -12.20 -10.74
N GLY A 109 -19.25 -13.19 -10.37
CA GLY A 109 -18.51 -13.20 -9.11
C GLY A 109 -17.99 -14.59 -8.75
N LEU A 110 -17.25 -14.64 -7.66
CA LEU A 110 -16.70 -15.84 -7.05
C LEU A 110 -17.45 -16.14 -5.75
N VAL A 111 -17.91 -17.37 -5.59
CA VAL A 111 -18.49 -17.84 -4.32
C VAL A 111 -17.47 -18.71 -3.62
N VAL A 112 -17.18 -18.37 -2.36
CA VAL A 112 -16.16 -19.00 -1.52
C VAL A 112 -16.79 -19.53 -0.24
N SER A 113 -16.30 -20.66 0.25
CA SER A 113 -16.73 -21.26 1.53
C SER A 113 -15.56 -22.03 2.12
N ASP A 114 -15.22 -21.75 3.36
CA ASP A 114 -14.07 -22.37 4.02
C ASP A 114 -14.40 -23.77 4.59
N ALA A 115 -13.36 -24.59 4.72
CA ALA A 115 -13.33 -25.86 5.43
C ALA A 115 -13.73 -25.68 6.90
N PRO A 116 -14.75 -26.41 7.39
CA PRO A 116 -15.05 -26.40 8.81
C PRO A 116 -13.84 -26.96 9.58
N THR A 117 -13.34 -26.20 10.55
CA THR A 117 -12.26 -26.66 11.43
C THR A 117 -12.81 -27.75 12.35
N ASP A 118 -12.57 -29.01 12.03
CA ASP A 118 -13.20 -30.15 12.72
C ASP A 118 -12.75 -30.33 14.18
N THR A 119 -11.71 -29.62 14.63
CA THR A 119 -11.02 -29.85 15.91
C THR A 119 -11.37 -28.84 17.01
N PHE A 120 -11.98 -27.68 16.69
CA PHE A 120 -12.38 -26.66 17.69
C PHE A 120 -13.78 -26.87 18.30
N LYS A 121 -14.35 -28.07 18.16
CA LYS A 121 -15.68 -28.36 18.73
C LYS A 121 -15.57 -28.56 20.24
N THR A 122 -15.95 -27.57 21.03
CA THR A 122 -16.47 -27.86 22.37
C THR A 122 -17.65 -28.83 22.22
N PRO A 123 -17.91 -29.76 23.15
CA PRO A 123 -19.03 -30.71 23.04
C PRO A 123 -20.43 -30.06 23.04
N ALA A 124 -20.52 -28.72 23.11
CA ALA A 124 -21.76 -27.98 23.00
C ALA A 124 -22.17 -27.76 21.53
N VAL A 125 -23.42 -28.08 21.23
CA VAL A 125 -23.99 -27.90 19.89
C VAL A 125 -24.25 -26.41 19.65
N LEU A 126 -24.06 -25.92 18.43
CA LEU A 126 -24.34 -24.54 18.02
C LEU A 126 -25.70 -24.05 18.56
N GLY A 127 -25.73 -22.90 19.23
CA GLY A 127 -26.93 -22.37 19.87
C GLY A 127 -27.26 -22.92 21.26
N THR A 128 -26.36 -23.72 21.86
CA THR A 128 -26.46 -24.11 23.27
C THR A 128 -26.07 -22.91 24.15
N TRP A 129 -26.90 -22.60 25.13
CA TRP A 129 -26.60 -21.60 26.15
C TRP A 129 -25.66 -22.19 27.19
N LEU A 130 -24.47 -21.62 27.30
CA LEU A 130 -23.46 -21.94 28.29
C LEU A 130 -23.66 -21.01 29.50
N SER A 131 -23.55 -21.56 30.71
CA SER A 131 -23.54 -20.74 31.92
C SER A 131 -22.13 -20.21 32.13
N GLY A 132 -21.94 -18.89 32.01
CA GLY A 132 -20.71 -18.20 32.38
C GLY A 132 -20.58 -18.01 33.90
N LEU A 133 -19.35 -17.73 34.35
CA LEU A 133 -19.05 -17.32 35.73
C LEU A 133 -19.86 -16.06 36.08
N GLY A 134 -20.52 -16.07 37.25
CA GLY A 134 -21.42 -14.99 37.71
C GLY A 134 -22.92 -15.23 37.44
N GLY A 135 -23.28 -16.29 36.70
CA GLY A 135 -24.69 -16.66 36.46
C GLY A 135 -25.32 -16.01 35.22
N ASN A 136 -24.52 -15.39 34.34
CA ASN A 136 -24.98 -14.94 33.03
C ASN A 136 -24.84 -16.06 32.00
N THR A 137 -25.84 -16.22 31.15
CA THR A 137 -25.86 -17.22 30.07
C THR A 137 -25.38 -16.59 28.76
N VAL A 138 -24.42 -17.23 28.10
CA VAL A 138 -23.87 -16.82 26.80
C VAL A 138 -24.17 -17.92 25.78
N LYS A 139 -24.52 -17.54 24.55
CA LYS A 139 -24.86 -18.49 23.48
C LYS A 139 -23.58 -18.92 22.76
N ALA A 140 -23.36 -20.22 22.59
CA ALA A 140 -22.20 -20.72 21.86
C ALA A 140 -22.24 -20.28 20.38
N SER A 141 -21.24 -19.49 19.96
CA SER A 141 -20.98 -19.11 18.55
C SER A 141 -20.10 -20.16 17.85
N THR A 142 -19.94 -20.01 16.53
CA THR A 142 -19.17 -20.90 15.65
C THR A 142 -17.69 -20.99 16.03
N GLU A 143 -17.19 -20.02 16.81
CA GLU A 143 -15.79 -19.89 17.21
C GLU A 143 -15.65 -19.55 18.70
N HIS A 144 -16.42 -20.19 19.58
CA HIS A 144 -16.15 -20.05 21.02
C HIS A 144 -14.90 -20.86 21.40
N TYR A 145 -13.76 -20.22 21.19
CA TYR A 145 -12.52 -20.43 21.92
C TYR A 145 -12.83 -20.42 23.42
N VAL A 146 -12.47 -21.49 24.11
CA VAL A 146 -12.30 -21.40 25.57
C VAL A 146 -11.01 -20.60 25.75
N VAL A 147 -11.13 -19.31 26.05
CA VAL A 147 -9.98 -18.42 26.26
C VAL A 147 -9.11 -18.97 27.39
N MET A 148 -7.80 -19.00 27.20
CA MET A 148 -6.77 -19.41 28.16
C MET A 148 -6.99 -18.81 29.57
N GLN A 149 -7.60 -17.62 29.66
CA GLN A 149 -8.05 -16.98 30.90
C GLN A 149 -8.97 -17.87 31.78
N HIS A 150 -9.76 -18.76 31.19
CA HIS A 150 -10.61 -19.73 31.92
C HIS A 150 -9.83 -20.93 32.46
N VAL A 151 -8.69 -21.29 31.87
CA VAL A 151 -7.80 -22.38 32.33
C VAL A 151 -6.79 -21.83 33.35
N LEU A 152 -6.20 -20.66 33.07
CA LEU A 152 -5.32 -19.93 33.98
C LEU A 152 -6.04 -19.48 35.27
N SER A 153 -7.35 -19.24 35.23
CA SER A 153 -8.13 -18.92 36.43
C SER A 153 -8.50 -20.14 37.28
N ASP A 154 -8.38 -21.36 36.73
CA ASP A 154 -8.60 -22.60 37.47
C ASP A 154 -7.34 -23.01 38.26
N GLN A 155 -6.15 -22.78 37.68
CA GLN A 155 -4.86 -23.00 38.34
C GLN A 155 -4.46 -21.80 39.19
N LYS A 156 -4.71 -21.88 40.51
CA LYS A 156 -4.43 -20.76 41.43
C LYS A 156 -2.94 -20.56 41.71
N PHE A 157 -2.12 -21.58 41.43
CA PHE A 157 -0.67 -21.56 41.58
C PHE A 157 -0.04 -22.68 40.74
N PRO A 158 1.24 -22.52 40.32
CA PRO A 158 2.06 -23.58 39.73
C PRO A 158 1.92 -24.92 40.46
N GLY A 159 1.42 -25.94 39.75
CA GLY A 159 1.20 -27.29 40.28
C GLY A 159 -0.02 -27.47 41.21
N ASP A 160 -1.08 -26.66 41.05
CA ASP A 160 -2.34 -26.81 41.79
C ASP A 160 -2.99 -28.20 41.53
N PRO A 161 -3.04 -29.10 42.54
CA PRO A 161 -3.58 -30.45 42.35
C PRO A 161 -5.11 -30.48 42.23
N ASP A 162 -5.78 -29.35 42.50
CA ASP A 162 -7.22 -29.20 42.40
C ASP A 162 -7.66 -28.58 41.06
N ALA A 163 -6.72 -28.18 40.20
CA ALA A 163 -7.01 -27.71 38.84
C ALA A 163 -7.58 -28.85 38.00
N LEU A 164 -8.67 -28.58 37.28
CA LEU A 164 -9.30 -29.52 36.36
C LEU A 164 -8.39 -29.81 35.15
N TYR A 165 -7.54 -28.84 34.80
CA TYR A 165 -6.51 -28.90 33.76
C TYR A 165 -5.19 -28.36 34.32
N PRO A 166 -4.32 -29.20 34.91
CA PRO A 166 -2.99 -28.78 35.30
C PRO A 166 -2.18 -28.45 34.05
N LEU A 167 -1.68 -27.22 33.94
CA LEU A 167 -0.71 -26.83 32.90
C LEU A 167 0.70 -27.14 33.39
N ASP A 168 1.54 -27.68 32.50
CA ASP A 168 2.97 -27.80 32.73
C ASP A 168 3.65 -26.43 32.57
N ASP A 169 4.26 -25.91 33.65
CA ASP A 169 5.01 -24.63 33.66
C ASP A 169 6.44 -24.79 33.10
N ASP A 170 6.62 -25.69 32.14
CA ASP A 170 7.92 -26.10 31.60
C ASP A 170 8.17 -25.56 30.18
N LEU A 171 7.59 -24.41 29.85
CA LEU A 171 7.83 -23.71 28.60
C LEU A 171 9.33 -23.58 28.32
N ILE A 172 9.75 -24.08 27.16
CA ILE A 172 11.09 -23.95 26.59
C ILE A 172 11.03 -22.88 25.51
N LEU A 173 12.02 -22.00 25.49
CA LEU A 173 12.13 -20.95 24.50
C LEU A 173 12.90 -21.45 23.27
N LEU A 174 12.31 -21.31 22.08
CA LEU A 174 13.00 -21.43 20.81
C LEU A 174 13.31 -20.01 20.33
N SER A 175 14.58 -19.66 20.17
CA SER A 175 14.99 -18.28 19.87
C SER A 175 16.23 -18.24 19.00
N LEU A 176 16.37 -17.19 18.19
CA LEU A 176 17.61 -16.90 17.47
C LEU A 176 18.74 -16.47 18.41
N ASN A 177 18.40 -16.01 19.62
CA ASN A 177 19.40 -15.71 20.64
C ASN A 177 19.93 -17.03 21.26
N PRO A 178 21.20 -17.41 21.02
CA PRO A 178 21.73 -18.69 21.46
C PRO A 178 21.83 -18.81 22.98
N ALA A 179 21.82 -17.70 23.73
CA ALA A 179 21.77 -17.72 25.19
C ALA A 179 20.38 -18.09 25.73
N TYR A 180 19.34 -17.87 24.94
CA TYR A 180 17.93 -18.05 25.29
C TYR A 180 17.40 -19.37 24.72
N ASP A 181 17.90 -19.76 23.55
CA ASP A 181 17.48 -20.96 22.82
C ASP A 181 17.63 -22.26 23.65
N GLY A 182 16.55 -23.04 23.70
CA GLY A 182 16.46 -24.29 24.43
C GLY A 182 16.44 -24.17 25.95
N GLN A 183 16.38 -22.97 26.51
CA GLN A 183 16.26 -22.74 27.96
C GLN A 183 14.80 -22.77 28.40
N TYR A 184 14.55 -23.11 29.66
CA TYR A 184 13.24 -22.91 30.25
C TYR A 184 12.96 -21.42 30.42
N VAL A 185 11.78 -20.97 30.00
CA VAL A 185 11.28 -19.60 30.22
C VAL A 185 11.36 -19.26 31.71
N SER A 186 10.98 -20.19 32.57
CA SER A 186 11.04 -19.99 34.02
C SER A 186 12.47 -19.80 34.54
N ASP A 187 13.48 -20.42 33.95
CA ASP A 187 14.88 -20.23 34.33
C ASP A 187 15.45 -18.90 33.81
N LEU A 188 15.03 -18.47 32.61
CA LEU A 188 15.41 -17.17 32.04
C LEU A 188 14.83 -16.02 32.88
N VAL A 189 13.51 -16.02 33.12
CA VAL A 189 12.80 -14.99 33.89
C VAL A 189 13.30 -14.90 35.33
N ASN A 190 13.62 -16.03 35.96
CA ASN A 190 14.15 -16.03 37.33
C ASN A 190 15.66 -15.74 37.43
N GLY A 191 16.34 -15.54 36.29
CA GLY A 191 17.79 -15.34 36.23
C GLY A 191 18.57 -16.54 36.77
N THR A 192 18.11 -17.77 36.53
CA THR A 192 18.79 -19.02 36.90
C THR A 192 19.37 -19.77 35.71
N ALA A 193 19.00 -19.38 34.48
CA ALA A 193 19.55 -19.91 33.24
C ALA A 193 21.07 -19.63 33.13
N MET A 194 21.79 -20.58 32.52
CA MET A 194 23.23 -20.51 32.33
C MET A 194 23.55 -20.74 30.85
N TYR A 195 24.39 -19.87 30.29
CA TYR A 195 24.94 -19.99 28.94
C TYR A 195 26.46 -19.80 29.00
N ASP A 196 27.21 -20.73 28.42
CA ASP A 196 28.69 -20.76 28.46
C ASP A 196 29.35 -20.59 29.85
N GLY A 197 28.64 -20.96 30.90
CA GLY A 197 29.13 -20.89 32.28
C GLY A 197 28.93 -19.53 32.96
N GLU A 198 28.25 -18.60 32.31
CA GLU A 198 27.78 -17.33 32.88
C GLU A 198 26.26 -17.34 33.04
N LEU A 199 25.77 -16.50 33.96
CA LEU A 199 24.34 -16.35 34.20
C LEU A 199 23.74 -15.57 33.03
N VAL A 200 22.64 -16.06 32.48
CA VAL A 200 21.88 -15.29 31.49
C VAL A 200 21.14 -14.17 32.23
N VAL A 201 21.32 -12.94 31.77
CA VAL A 201 20.62 -11.76 32.29
C VAL A 201 19.64 -11.30 31.24
N VAL A 202 18.35 -11.42 31.56
CA VAL A 202 17.26 -10.91 30.73
C VAL A 202 17.04 -9.44 31.13
N PRO A 203 17.22 -8.47 30.21
CA PRO A 203 16.83 -7.10 30.44
C PRO A 203 15.31 -6.95 30.42
N ASP A 204 14.81 -5.91 31.07
CA ASP A 204 13.41 -5.47 30.97
C ASP A 204 13.29 -4.71 29.64
N VAL A 205 12.86 -5.40 28.59
CA VAL A 205 12.88 -4.91 27.21
C VAL A 205 11.70 -3.98 26.97
N ASN A 206 10.53 -4.32 27.51
CA ASN A 206 9.33 -3.51 27.38
C ASN A 206 9.25 -2.36 28.41
N GLN A 207 10.19 -2.30 29.36
CA GLN A 207 10.33 -1.27 30.39
C GLN A 207 9.12 -1.16 31.33
N ASP A 208 8.34 -2.23 31.48
CA ASP A 208 7.16 -2.25 32.38
C ASP A 208 7.54 -2.47 33.86
N GLY A 209 8.83 -2.68 34.13
CA GLY A 209 9.38 -2.91 35.47
C GLY A 209 9.30 -4.36 35.94
N VAL A 210 8.86 -5.28 35.09
CA VAL A 210 8.64 -6.71 35.39
C VAL A 210 9.32 -7.57 34.33
N ILE A 211 10.35 -8.33 34.74
CA ILE A 211 10.90 -9.38 33.88
C ILE A 211 9.88 -10.52 33.77
N ASP A 212 9.33 -10.75 32.58
CA ASP A 212 8.46 -11.87 32.28
C ASP A 212 8.70 -12.47 30.88
N ILE A 213 7.75 -13.24 30.36
CA ILE A 213 7.89 -13.92 29.07
C ILE A 213 7.86 -12.93 27.88
N LYS A 214 7.33 -11.72 28.08
CA LYS A 214 7.27 -10.69 27.05
C LYS A 214 8.65 -10.13 26.74
N ASP A 215 9.56 -10.09 27.71
CA ASP A 215 10.96 -9.68 27.52
C ASP A 215 11.81 -10.72 26.77
N LEU A 216 11.23 -11.89 26.50
CA LEU A 216 11.90 -13.01 25.85
C LEU A 216 11.43 -13.24 24.41
N LEU A 217 10.34 -12.61 24.00
CA LEU A 217 9.67 -12.87 22.72
C LEU A 217 9.55 -11.59 21.92
N ASN A 218 10.10 -11.58 20.70
CA ASN A 218 9.78 -10.55 19.72
C ASN A 218 8.43 -10.86 19.04
N PRO A 219 7.72 -9.85 18.52
CA PRO A 219 6.56 -10.06 17.65
C PRO A 219 6.87 -11.06 16.54
N ASN A 220 6.10 -12.14 16.47
CA ASN A 220 6.24 -13.18 15.46
C ASN A 220 4.92 -13.94 15.28
N GLU A 221 4.20 -13.60 14.21
CA GLU A 221 2.95 -14.26 13.80
C GLU A 221 3.07 -15.05 12.50
N SER A 222 4.16 -14.83 11.77
CA SER A 222 4.39 -15.37 10.43
C SER A 222 5.24 -16.63 10.47
N SER A 223 6.05 -16.84 11.51
CA SER A 223 6.92 -18.00 11.66
C SER A 223 6.81 -18.64 13.04
N ILE A 224 7.23 -19.90 13.14
CA ILE A 224 7.36 -20.65 14.40
C ILE A 224 8.77 -21.23 14.58
N GLU A 225 9.72 -20.84 13.72
CA GLU A 225 11.10 -21.34 13.76
C GLU A 225 11.92 -20.69 14.90
N TYR A 226 11.45 -19.57 15.45
CA TYR A 226 12.06 -18.80 16.53
C TYR A 226 11.02 -17.91 17.21
N ASP A 227 11.41 -17.25 18.31
CA ASP A 227 10.59 -16.36 19.14
C ASP A 227 9.23 -16.96 19.53
N ILE A 228 9.31 -18.22 19.98
CA ILE A 228 8.19 -19.00 20.47
C ILE A 228 8.58 -19.75 21.75
N ALA A 229 7.72 -19.66 22.77
CA ALA A 229 7.83 -20.47 23.98
C ALA A 229 6.86 -21.65 23.88
N TYR A 230 7.32 -22.87 24.13
CA TYR A 230 6.51 -24.08 23.93
C TYR A 230 6.68 -25.11 25.05
N SER A 231 5.62 -25.85 25.35
CA SER A 231 5.57 -26.94 26.34
C SER A 231 4.86 -28.16 25.73
N SER A 232 4.62 -29.20 26.54
CA SER A 232 3.75 -30.30 26.15
C SER A 232 2.28 -29.93 25.94
N ASP A 233 1.82 -28.84 26.54
CA ASP A 233 0.39 -28.52 26.63
C ASP A 233 -0.02 -27.36 25.72
N TYR A 234 0.88 -26.39 25.53
CA TYR A 234 0.61 -25.14 24.81
C TYR A 234 1.90 -24.46 24.33
N SER A 235 1.74 -23.54 23.37
CA SER A 235 2.78 -22.59 22.99
C SER A 235 2.29 -21.15 23.10
N VAL A 236 3.25 -20.23 23.13
CA VAL A 236 3.06 -18.78 23.29
C VAL A 236 3.99 -18.06 22.30
N THR A 237 3.44 -17.18 21.48
CA THR A 237 4.22 -16.17 20.72
C THR A 237 3.75 -14.77 21.10
N MET A 238 4.53 -13.76 20.71
CA MET A 238 4.12 -12.37 20.78
C MET A 238 3.46 -11.98 19.45
N LYS A 239 2.33 -11.29 19.52
CA LYS A 239 1.72 -10.61 18.37
C LYS A 239 2.43 -9.29 18.07
N ASP A 240 2.22 -8.76 16.86
CA ASP A 240 2.54 -7.37 16.51
C ASP A 240 1.98 -6.34 17.52
N ASP A 241 0.76 -6.57 18.04
CA ASP A 241 0.09 -5.74 19.04
C ASP A 241 0.56 -5.96 20.49
N GLY A 242 1.70 -6.64 20.69
CA GLY A 242 2.32 -6.85 22.01
C GLY A 242 1.55 -7.81 22.95
N LYS A 243 0.50 -8.46 22.44
CA LYS A 243 -0.25 -9.48 23.20
C LYS A 243 0.36 -10.85 23.01
N LEU A 244 0.28 -11.65 24.08
CA LEU A 244 0.65 -13.05 24.02
C LEU A 244 -0.45 -13.85 23.32
N LEU A 245 -0.08 -14.52 22.23
CA LEU A 245 -0.92 -15.44 21.50
C LEU A 245 -0.67 -16.87 22.00
N TYR A 246 -1.64 -17.37 22.78
CA TYR A 246 -1.60 -18.72 23.34
C TYR A 246 -2.27 -19.74 22.42
N ARG A 247 -1.62 -20.89 22.19
CA ARG A 247 -2.09 -21.97 21.29
C ARG A 247 -2.13 -23.33 22.00
N TRP A 248 -3.19 -24.16 21.80
CA TRP A 248 -3.43 -25.42 22.55
C TRP A 248 -3.53 -26.67 21.67
N GLY A 249 -2.98 -27.81 22.12
CA GLY A 249 -3.35 -29.17 21.66
C GLY A 249 -2.51 -29.82 20.53
N ASN A 250 -2.64 -31.16 20.41
CA ASN A 250 -1.82 -32.08 19.61
C ASN A 250 -1.92 -31.98 18.07
N SER A 251 -2.79 -31.13 17.52
CA SER A 251 -2.82 -30.79 16.08
C SER A 251 -3.68 -29.54 15.86
N VAL A 252 -3.04 -28.39 15.74
CA VAL A 252 -3.70 -27.14 15.36
C VAL A 252 -3.55 -26.92 13.86
N LYS A 253 -4.63 -26.54 13.18
CA LYS A 253 -4.55 -25.89 11.88
C LYS A 253 -4.77 -24.40 12.10
N ARG A 254 -3.94 -23.52 11.52
CA ARG A 254 -4.39 -22.14 11.23
C ARG A 254 -5.73 -22.29 10.46
N PRO A 255 -6.76 -21.44 10.69
CA PRO A 255 -7.93 -21.43 9.81
C PRO A 255 -7.41 -21.38 8.38
N ASN A 256 -7.94 -22.23 7.50
CA ASN A 256 -7.51 -22.16 6.11
C ASN A 256 -8.06 -20.84 5.58
N ASP A 257 -7.20 -19.97 5.11
CA ASP A 257 -7.62 -18.81 4.37
C ASP A 257 -7.73 -19.20 2.90
N VAL A 258 -8.88 -18.89 2.28
CA VAL A 258 -8.96 -18.91 0.82
C VAL A 258 -8.47 -17.54 0.35
N ARG A 259 -7.30 -17.53 -0.26
CA ARG A 259 -6.71 -16.34 -0.86
C ARG A 259 -7.19 -16.17 -2.27
N ILE A 260 -7.60 -14.95 -2.57
CA ILE A 260 -8.06 -14.54 -3.89
C ILE A 260 -7.24 -13.30 -4.21
N GLU A 261 -6.60 -13.28 -5.36
CA GLU A 261 -5.82 -12.15 -5.81
C GLU A 261 -6.30 -11.67 -7.17
N THR A 262 -6.14 -10.38 -7.41
CA THR A 262 -6.35 -9.81 -8.73
C THR A 262 -5.43 -8.63 -8.91
N HIS A 263 -5.01 -8.40 -10.14
CA HIS A 263 -4.54 -7.10 -10.58
C HIS A 263 -5.71 -6.32 -11.17
N ILE A 264 -5.74 -5.00 -11.01
CA ILE A 264 -6.73 -4.09 -11.56
C ILE A 264 -5.96 -3.04 -12.37
N ASP A 265 -6.21 -2.99 -13.67
CA ASP A 265 -5.50 -2.09 -14.59
C ASP A 265 -5.39 -0.66 -14.03
N THR A 266 -4.18 -0.09 -14.06
CA THR A 266 -3.90 1.35 -13.83
C THR A 266 -3.91 2.11 -15.16
N PRO A 267 -3.93 3.46 -15.17
CA PRO A 267 -3.77 4.25 -16.39
C PRO A 267 -2.57 3.78 -17.23
N ASP A 268 -2.76 3.67 -18.55
CA ASP A 268 -1.72 3.16 -19.45
C ASP A 268 -0.49 4.08 -19.42
N GLU A 269 -0.72 5.39 -19.32
CA GLU A 269 0.29 6.45 -19.23
C GLU A 269 1.20 6.36 -18.00
N TRP A 270 0.79 5.69 -16.92
CA TRP A 270 1.67 5.44 -15.78
C TRP A 270 2.76 4.41 -16.15
N LYS A 271 2.47 3.53 -17.10
CA LYS A 271 3.34 2.43 -17.54
C LYS A 271 4.17 2.78 -18.78
N GLU A 272 3.85 3.90 -19.43
CA GLU A 272 4.61 4.39 -20.58
C GLU A 272 5.95 4.96 -20.10
N LEU A 273 7.03 4.49 -20.74
CA LEU A 273 8.34 5.09 -20.57
C LEU A 273 8.36 6.41 -21.33
N ASP A 274 8.84 7.45 -20.67
CA ASP A 274 9.24 8.68 -21.31
C ASP A 274 10.33 8.35 -22.35
N PRO A 275 10.12 8.67 -23.63
CA PRO A 275 11.04 8.28 -24.69
C PRO A 275 12.41 8.98 -24.62
N TYR A 276 12.59 9.97 -23.72
CA TYR A 276 13.80 10.79 -23.61
C TYR A 276 14.69 10.38 -22.43
N SER A 277 14.10 10.34 -21.24
CA SER A 277 14.76 9.95 -19.99
C SER A 277 14.80 8.43 -19.81
N SER A 278 13.96 7.71 -20.56
CA SER A 278 13.61 6.31 -20.29
C SER A 278 13.07 6.12 -18.87
N LEU A 279 12.63 7.16 -18.17
CA LEU A 279 11.96 7.03 -16.88
C LEU A 279 10.45 6.93 -17.12
N LYS A 280 9.72 6.31 -16.20
CA LYS A 280 8.25 6.44 -16.23
C LYS A 280 7.88 7.85 -15.78
N SER A 281 6.90 8.48 -16.41
CA SER A 281 6.30 9.70 -15.86
C SER A 281 5.72 9.40 -14.48
N LEU A 282 5.84 10.36 -13.56
CA LEU A 282 5.25 10.26 -12.23
C LEU A 282 3.99 11.10 -12.15
N TYR A 283 3.00 10.59 -11.43
CA TYR A 283 1.73 11.27 -11.22
C TYR A 283 1.44 11.31 -9.73
N GLU A 284 0.91 12.44 -9.27
CA GLU A 284 0.33 12.61 -7.95
C GLU A 284 -1.09 12.06 -8.00
N ILE A 285 -1.44 11.20 -7.07
CA ILE A 285 -2.80 10.67 -6.94
C ILE A 285 -3.53 11.58 -5.96
N THR A 286 -4.45 12.39 -6.48
CA THR A 286 -5.23 13.36 -5.70
C THR A 286 -6.49 12.74 -5.08
N SER A 287 -6.97 11.63 -5.64
CA SER A 287 -8.01 10.79 -5.06
C SER A 287 -7.85 9.35 -5.54
N ALA A 288 -7.96 8.37 -4.64
CA ALA A 288 -8.04 6.96 -5.02
C ALA A 288 -8.99 6.17 -4.12
N GLU A 289 -9.99 5.54 -4.74
CA GLU A 289 -10.98 4.70 -4.06
C GLU A 289 -11.00 3.29 -4.64
N LEU A 290 -10.94 2.27 -3.78
CA LEU A 290 -11.19 0.87 -4.14
C LEU A 290 -12.59 0.47 -3.68
N VAL A 291 -13.47 0.21 -4.65
CA VAL A 291 -14.86 -0.18 -4.44
C VAL A 291 -15.02 -1.68 -4.62
N VAL A 292 -15.33 -2.39 -3.54
CA VAL A 292 -15.50 -3.85 -3.56
C VAL A 292 -16.96 -4.22 -3.35
N HIS A 293 -17.52 -4.94 -4.30
CA HIS A 293 -18.84 -5.54 -4.19
C HIS A 293 -18.73 -6.96 -3.66
N HIS A 294 -19.38 -7.25 -2.54
CA HIS A 294 -19.36 -8.58 -1.94
C HIS A 294 -20.65 -8.84 -1.16
N THR A 295 -20.76 -10.02 -0.56
CA THR A 295 -21.75 -10.27 0.47
C THR A 295 -21.17 -10.07 1.84
N ILE A 296 -22.01 -9.68 2.80
CA ILE A 296 -21.64 -9.59 4.21
C ILE A 296 -21.18 -10.96 4.71
N THR A 297 -19.91 -11.04 5.10
CA THR A 297 -19.26 -12.25 5.58
C THR A 297 -19.69 -12.58 7.01
N ASN A 298 -19.31 -13.75 7.52
CA ASN A 298 -19.55 -14.07 8.93
C ASN A 298 -18.28 -14.14 9.77
N ASN A 299 -17.13 -13.75 9.23
CA ASN A 299 -15.86 -13.68 9.94
C ASN A 299 -15.33 -12.24 9.98
N PRO A 300 -15.10 -11.66 11.17
CA PRO A 300 -14.49 -10.33 11.29
C PRO A 300 -13.05 -10.22 10.82
N ASN A 301 -12.38 -11.35 10.54
CA ASN A 301 -10.99 -11.40 10.10
C ASN A 301 -10.85 -11.51 8.57
N ASP A 302 -11.94 -11.37 7.82
CA ASP A 302 -11.87 -11.28 6.37
C ASP A 302 -11.29 -9.91 5.96
N GLN A 303 -10.25 -9.93 5.13
CA GLN A 303 -9.40 -8.77 4.85
C GLN A 303 -9.31 -8.48 3.36
N ILE A 304 -9.15 -7.19 3.02
CA ILE A 304 -8.66 -6.70 1.73
C ILE A 304 -7.26 -6.16 2.00
N ARG A 305 -6.27 -6.49 1.18
CA ARG A 305 -4.93 -5.92 1.25
C ARG A 305 -4.53 -5.39 -0.13
N PRO A 306 -4.66 -4.07 -0.35
CA PRO A 306 -4.05 -3.39 -1.50
C PRO A 306 -2.53 -3.49 -1.42
N GLU A 307 -1.87 -3.86 -2.52
CA GLU A 307 -0.42 -3.98 -2.66
C GLU A 307 0.26 -4.87 -1.58
N ASP A 308 -0.49 -5.82 -1.02
CA ASP A 308 -0.07 -6.62 0.15
C ASP A 308 0.38 -5.80 1.37
N LEU A 309 0.05 -4.50 1.39
CA LEU A 309 0.31 -3.62 2.51
C LEU A 309 -0.65 -3.97 3.67
N GLU A 310 -0.26 -3.62 4.88
CA GLU A 310 -1.14 -3.67 6.07
C GLU A 310 -1.26 -2.26 6.65
N ASN A 311 -2.48 -1.72 6.75
CA ASN A 311 -2.78 -0.55 7.58
C ASN A 311 -3.56 -0.99 8.83
N GLU A 312 -2.84 -1.55 9.81
CA GLU A 312 -3.42 -2.03 11.07
C GLU A 312 -3.19 -1.07 12.26
N SER A 313 -3.17 0.26 12.06
CA SER A 313 -2.94 1.23 13.15
C SER A 313 -4.07 1.32 14.21
N ALA A 314 -5.02 0.37 14.29
CA ALA A 314 -6.01 0.29 15.40
C ALA A 314 -6.15 -1.11 16.02
N ILE A 315 -5.86 -1.20 17.33
CA ILE A 315 -6.01 -2.42 18.17
C ILE A 315 -7.46 -2.75 18.59
N GLY A 316 -8.41 -1.86 18.31
CA GLY A 316 -9.83 -2.03 18.64
C GLY A 316 -10.14 -2.26 20.12
N THR A 317 -9.32 -1.76 21.06
CA THR A 317 -9.49 -1.99 22.51
C THR A 317 -9.36 -0.69 23.30
N LEU A 318 -10.47 -0.23 23.90
CA LEU A 318 -10.47 0.95 24.78
C LEU A 318 -9.51 0.75 25.97
N PRO A 319 -8.59 1.68 26.23
CA PRO A 319 -7.72 1.61 27.39
C PRO A 319 -8.56 1.83 28.64
N THR A 320 -8.26 1.06 29.68
CA THR A 320 -8.81 1.36 31.01
C THR A 320 -8.25 2.71 31.46
N TYR A 321 -9.07 3.57 32.04
CA TYR A 321 -8.65 4.91 32.46
C TYR A 321 -9.29 5.34 33.78
N GLU A 322 -8.59 6.25 34.47
CA GLU A 322 -9.10 6.99 35.61
C GLU A 322 -9.24 8.47 35.29
N VAL A 323 -10.29 9.09 35.83
CA VAL A 323 -10.53 10.53 35.70
C VAL A 323 -9.91 11.23 36.91
N ILE A 324 -8.88 12.06 36.66
CA ILE A 324 -8.14 12.77 37.70
C ILE A 324 -8.55 14.24 37.70
N GLU A 325 -9.21 14.63 38.78
CA GLU A 325 -9.62 16.01 39.05
C GLU A 325 -8.50 16.82 39.70
N ASN A 326 -8.32 18.06 39.25
CA ASN A 326 -7.25 18.96 39.67
C ASN A 326 -5.85 18.35 39.43
N TYR A 327 -5.65 17.82 38.22
CA TYR A 327 -4.42 17.18 37.82
C TYR A 327 -3.22 18.11 38.03
N ASN A 328 -2.13 17.59 38.59
CA ASN A 328 -0.94 18.35 38.99
C ASN A 328 -1.18 19.57 39.90
N GLY A 329 -2.33 19.65 40.58
CA GLY A 329 -2.68 20.74 41.49
C GLY A 329 -3.33 21.95 40.81
N ASP A 330 -3.62 21.86 39.51
CA ASP A 330 -4.32 22.89 38.75
C ASP A 330 -5.82 22.80 39.00
N ILE A 331 -6.37 23.77 39.75
CA ILE A 331 -7.78 23.74 40.16
C ILE A 331 -8.69 23.85 38.93
N GLY A 332 -9.46 22.80 38.65
CA GLY A 332 -10.39 22.73 37.52
C GLY A 332 -9.86 22.02 36.26
N ARG A 333 -8.59 21.58 36.24
CA ARG A 333 -8.07 20.71 35.18
C ARG A 333 -8.43 19.26 35.47
N THR A 334 -9.24 18.68 34.61
CA THR A 334 -9.57 17.25 34.59
C THR A 334 -8.79 16.58 33.46
N VAL A 335 -8.14 15.47 33.79
CA VAL A 335 -7.48 14.60 32.79
C VAL A 335 -8.02 13.18 32.88
N TRP A 336 -8.04 12.47 31.76
CA TRP A 336 -8.26 11.03 31.70
C TRP A 336 -6.89 10.39 31.52
N ALA A 337 -6.45 9.62 32.52
CA ALA A 337 -5.16 8.95 32.50
C ALA A 337 -5.38 7.46 32.43
N SER A 338 -4.65 6.74 31.58
CA SER A 338 -4.76 5.28 31.51
C SER A 338 -4.41 4.62 32.84
N THR A 339 -5.08 3.52 33.17
CA THR A 339 -4.83 2.76 34.41
C THR A 339 -3.92 1.56 34.22
N ASP A 340 -3.81 1.08 32.98
CA ASP A 340 -2.95 -0.04 32.58
C ASP A 340 -2.12 0.41 31.36
N ASP A 341 -1.03 -0.31 31.08
CA ASP A 341 -0.27 -0.15 29.85
C ASP A 341 -1.10 -0.65 28.66
N TYR A 342 -0.98 0.02 27.52
CA TYR A 342 -1.64 -0.40 26.29
C TYR A 342 -0.79 -0.02 25.08
N TYR A 343 -0.90 -0.81 24.02
CA TYR A 343 -0.21 -0.55 22.74
C TYR A 343 -1.22 0.00 21.74
N ALA A 344 -0.81 0.94 20.90
CA ALA A 344 -1.58 1.33 19.72
C ALA A 344 -1.42 0.31 18.58
N GLY A 345 -2.21 0.46 17.51
CA GLY A 345 -2.16 -0.50 16.40
C GLY A 345 -0.89 -0.42 15.56
N ASP A 346 -0.18 0.70 15.63
CA ASP A 346 1.16 0.92 15.09
C ASP A 346 2.27 0.27 15.96
N GLY A 347 1.92 -0.38 17.07
CA GLY A 347 2.86 -0.96 18.02
C GLY A 347 3.43 0.03 19.05
N THR A 348 2.99 1.29 19.06
CA THR A 348 3.45 2.30 20.04
C THR A 348 2.95 1.96 21.45
N LEU A 349 3.87 1.79 22.41
CA LEU A 349 3.54 1.57 23.82
C LEU A 349 3.11 2.89 24.50
N TYR A 350 1.90 2.91 25.03
CA TYR A 350 1.44 3.92 25.96
C TYR A 350 1.39 3.36 27.39
N PRO A 351 2.30 3.82 28.28
CA PRO A 351 2.34 3.33 29.65
C PRO A 351 1.12 3.79 30.45
N ALA A 352 0.84 3.10 31.55
CA ALA A 352 -0.14 3.49 32.54
C ALA A 352 0.15 4.93 33.04
N GLY A 353 -0.88 5.77 33.02
CA GLY A 353 -0.79 7.20 33.31
C GLY A 353 -0.68 8.09 32.07
N THR A 354 -0.68 7.51 30.86
CA THR A 354 -0.78 8.27 29.61
C THR A 354 -2.07 9.08 29.60
N ILE A 355 -1.95 10.37 29.26
CA ILE A 355 -3.09 11.28 29.22
C ILE A 355 -3.84 11.07 27.90
N LEU A 356 -5.05 10.54 28.01
CA LEU A 356 -6.00 10.27 26.93
C LEU A 356 -6.87 11.50 26.62
N ARG A 357 -7.12 12.32 27.64
CA ARG A 357 -7.91 13.54 27.51
C ARG A 357 -7.44 14.57 28.52
N ASP A 358 -7.38 15.83 28.12
CA ASP A 358 -7.04 16.95 28.98
C ASP A 358 -7.91 18.18 28.71
N THR A 359 -8.65 18.61 29.73
CA THR A 359 -9.44 19.86 29.67
C THR A 359 -8.61 21.11 29.41
N MET A 360 -7.31 21.14 29.74
CA MET A 360 -6.44 22.25 29.37
C MET A 360 -6.12 22.31 27.88
N LEU A 361 -6.16 21.16 27.18
CA LEU A 361 -5.98 21.11 25.73
C LEU A 361 -7.18 21.77 25.05
N ALA A 362 -8.40 21.39 25.45
CA ALA A 362 -9.63 22.04 25.02
C ALA A 362 -9.62 23.58 25.26
N ASP A 363 -9.19 24.01 26.45
CA ASP A 363 -9.09 25.44 26.81
C ASP A 363 -8.00 26.18 26.00
N ALA A 364 -6.91 25.51 25.61
CA ALA A 364 -5.81 26.08 24.83
C ALA A 364 -6.19 26.29 23.36
N VAL A 365 -7.11 25.46 22.86
CA VAL A 365 -7.55 25.44 21.47
C VAL A 365 -8.71 26.43 21.24
N THR A 366 -9.54 26.65 22.26
CA THR A 366 -10.65 27.62 22.25
C THR A 366 -10.16 29.06 22.02
N GLY A 367 -10.63 29.71 20.95
CA GLY A 367 -10.33 31.08 20.54
C GLY A 367 -9.03 31.23 19.74
N THR A 368 -8.46 30.13 19.26
CA THR A 368 -7.35 30.16 18.30
C THR A 368 -7.86 30.48 16.89
N ILE A 369 -6.97 30.86 15.97
CA ILE A 369 -7.37 31.14 14.57
C ILE A 369 -8.04 29.91 13.94
N PRO A 370 -7.51 28.67 14.10
CA PRO A 370 -8.17 27.46 13.62
C PRO A 370 -9.61 27.27 14.17
N ASP A 371 -9.85 27.57 15.45
CA ASP A 371 -11.18 27.49 16.10
C ASP A 371 -12.14 28.54 15.51
N GLU A 372 -11.62 29.75 15.25
CA GLU A 372 -12.41 30.83 14.66
C GLU A 372 -12.77 30.60 13.18
N ILE A 373 -12.04 29.71 12.48
CA ILE A 373 -12.27 29.37 11.06
C ILE A 373 -12.85 27.96 10.85
N GLY A 374 -13.11 27.21 11.93
CA GLY A 374 -13.75 25.89 11.87
C GLY A 374 -12.85 24.75 11.40
N THR A 375 -11.54 24.91 11.41
CA THR A 375 -10.58 23.90 10.94
C THR A 375 -10.08 23.00 12.07
N ILE A 376 -10.80 22.94 13.20
CA ILE A 376 -10.46 22.12 14.36
C ILE A 376 -11.40 20.93 14.43
N SER A 377 -10.86 19.74 14.65
CA SER A 377 -11.68 18.56 14.90
C SER A 377 -12.47 18.70 16.21
N GLU A 378 -13.73 18.26 16.20
CA GLU A 378 -14.62 18.30 17.37
C GLU A 378 -13.98 17.62 18.61
N ASP A 379 -13.12 16.63 18.38
CA ASP A 379 -12.44 15.91 19.45
C ASP A 379 -11.27 16.68 20.08
N LEU A 380 -10.58 17.51 19.29
CA LEU A 380 -9.55 18.42 19.81
C LEU A 380 -10.20 19.55 20.63
N GLU A 381 -11.40 20.00 20.25
CA GLU A 381 -12.23 20.89 21.08
C GLU A 381 -12.64 20.25 22.41
N LEU A 382 -12.80 18.92 22.45
CA LEU A 382 -13.11 18.15 23.66
C LEU A 382 -11.86 17.79 24.47
N GLY A 383 -10.66 18.08 23.96
CA GLY A 383 -9.37 17.92 24.62
C GLY A 383 -8.81 16.49 24.56
N PHE A 384 -9.21 15.68 23.58
CA PHE A 384 -8.64 14.34 23.39
C PHE A 384 -7.23 14.41 22.78
N THR A 385 -6.36 13.50 23.21
CA THR A 385 -4.95 13.44 22.78
C THR A 385 -4.74 12.37 21.72
N ASN A 386 -3.58 12.38 21.04
CA ASN A 386 -3.26 11.36 20.03
C ASN A 386 -3.40 9.92 20.58
N ALA A 387 -2.97 9.71 21.82
CA ALA A 387 -3.05 8.43 22.54
C ALA A 387 -4.47 7.90 22.76
N TRP A 388 -5.49 8.76 22.67
CA TRP A 388 -6.89 8.34 22.71
C TRP A 388 -7.37 7.82 21.36
N TYR A 389 -6.95 8.42 20.25
CA TYR A 389 -7.38 7.99 18.90
C TYR A 389 -6.74 6.69 18.48
N THR A 390 -5.47 6.48 18.82
CA THR A 390 -4.73 5.25 18.49
C THR A 390 -5.22 4.01 19.26
N THR A 391 -6.16 4.20 20.19
CA THR A 391 -6.72 3.12 21.03
C THR A 391 -8.22 2.92 20.94
N MET A 392 -8.98 3.92 20.51
CA MET A 392 -10.41 3.75 20.31
C MET A 392 -10.68 2.97 19.03
N ASP A 393 -11.51 1.92 19.14
CA ASP A 393 -12.43 1.52 18.07
C ASP A 393 -13.50 2.65 17.99
N ARG A 394 -13.14 3.81 17.40
CA ARG A 394 -14.17 4.52 16.61
C ARG A 394 -14.66 3.53 15.59
N GLU A 395 -15.94 3.52 15.22
CA GLU A 395 -16.36 2.79 14.02
C GLU A 395 -15.37 3.14 12.90
N PRO A 396 -14.47 2.22 12.52
CA PRO A 396 -13.42 2.53 11.56
C PRO A 396 -13.98 2.49 10.13
N PHE A 397 -15.26 2.83 9.98
CA PHE A 397 -16.13 2.47 8.86
C PHE A 397 -17.10 3.60 8.46
N GLU A 398 -17.27 4.67 9.25
CA GLU A 398 -17.92 5.88 8.73
C GLU A 398 -16.83 6.84 8.27
N PRO A 399 -16.75 7.17 6.97
CA PRO A 399 -15.86 8.22 6.51
C PRO A 399 -16.22 9.52 7.22
N VAL A 400 -15.26 10.10 7.91
CA VAL A 400 -15.42 11.46 8.44
C VAL A 400 -15.16 12.38 7.28
N LEU A 401 -16.19 13.09 6.83
CA LEU A 401 -16.05 14.08 5.78
C LEU A 401 -15.77 15.46 6.36
N ASN A 402 -15.14 16.31 5.56
CA ASN A 402 -15.08 17.75 5.81
C ASN A 402 -16.50 18.37 5.89
N GLU A 403 -16.62 19.59 6.40
CA GLU A 403 -17.92 20.22 6.75
C GLU A 403 -18.87 20.34 5.53
N ASP A 404 -18.33 20.38 4.31
CA ASP A 404 -19.09 20.43 3.05
C ASP A 404 -19.25 19.08 2.34
N GLY A 405 -18.64 18.01 2.86
CA GLY A 405 -18.84 16.64 2.42
C GLY A 405 -18.12 16.28 1.13
N THR A 406 -17.06 17.00 0.75
CA THR A 406 -16.32 16.82 -0.49
C THR A 406 -15.04 16.00 -0.34
N GLU A 407 -14.47 15.94 0.86
CA GLU A 407 -13.18 15.27 1.12
C GLU A 407 -13.26 14.41 2.38
N TYR A 408 -12.50 13.32 2.38
CA TYR A 408 -12.28 12.49 3.56
C TYR A 408 -11.30 13.20 4.52
N ILE A 409 -11.73 13.45 5.76
CA ILE A 409 -10.85 13.78 6.88
C ILE A 409 -10.19 12.50 7.42
N THR A 410 -10.96 11.42 7.55
CA THR A 410 -10.46 10.07 7.88
C THR A 410 -11.35 9.02 7.21
N GLY A 411 -10.76 8.00 6.58
CA GLY A 411 -11.48 6.99 5.80
C GLY A 411 -11.72 5.65 6.52
N PRO A 412 -12.47 4.74 5.88
CA PRO A 412 -12.66 3.37 6.34
C PRO A 412 -11.42 2.49 6.09
N ARG A 413 -11.05 1.63 7.06
CA ARG A 413 -9.85 0.78 7.00
C ARG A 413 -10.11 -0.62 6.40
N TRP A 414 -9.04 -1.26 5.93
CA TRP A 414 -9.00 -2.33 4.92
C TRP A 414 -9.61 -3.69 5.34
N ARG A 415 -10.93 -3.75 5.54
CA ARG A 415 -11.68 -4.97 5.93
C ARG A 415 -12.86 -5.23 5.00
N LEU A 416 -13.20 -6.51 4.81
CA LEU A 416 -14.32 -6.97 3.98
C LEU A 416 -15.70 -6.88 4.67
N GLN A 417 -15.81 -6.18 5.80
CA GLN A 417 -17.08 -6.01 6.49
C GLN A 417 -17.54 -4.57 6.34
N PRO A 418 -18.80 -4.33 5.92
CA PRO A 418 -19.42 -3.05 6.20
C PRO A 418 -19.54 -2.89 7.72
N ASP A 419 -19.76 -1.65 8.15
CA ASP A 419 -19.90 -1.20 9.53
C ASP A 419 -20.45 -2.26 10.52
N LYS A 420 -19.88 -2.27 11.72
CA LYS A 420 -19.98 -3.32 12.73
C LYS A 420 -21.30 -3.24 13.52
N TYR A 421 -22.44 -3.45 12.86
CA TYR A 421 -23.72 -3.81 13.53
C TYR A 421 -24.09 -5.30 13.41
N GLY A 422 -23.10 -6.17 13.14
CA GLY A 422 -23.33 -7.60 12.88
C GLY A 422 -22.92 -8.60 13.97
N GLN A 423 -22.10 -8.21 14.95
CA GLN A 423 -21.78 -9.07 16.09
C GLN A 423 -22.82 -8.88 17.19
N ASP A 424 -23.15 -9.93 17.96
CA ASP A 424 -23.95 -9.82 19.20
C ASP A 424 -23.15 -9.06 20.31
N LEU A 425 -22.44 -7.98 19.95
CA LEU A 425 -21.88 -6.98 20.83
C LEU A 425 -22.80 -5.76 20.76
N PRO A 426 -23.34 -5.26 21.88
CA PRO A 426 -24.13 -4.03 21.86
C PRO A 426 -23.29 -2.90 21.24
N SER A 427 -23.89 -2.20 20.28
CA SER A 427 -23.42 -0.96 19.64
C SER A 427 -22.47 -0.15 20.52
N VAL A 428 -21.31 0.20 19.96
CA VAL A 428 -20.25 0.92 20.65
C VAL A 428 -20.40 2.43 20.52
N THR A 429 -21.63 2.96 20.44
CA THR A 429 -21.83 4.38 20.79
C THR A 429 -21.62 4.51 22.30
N ILE A 430 -20.36 4.75 22.69
CA ILE A 430 -19.96 4.91 24.08
C ILE A 430 -20.44 6.27 24.56
N PRO A 431 -21.36 6.35 25.54
CA PRO A 431 -21.75 7.63 26.08
C PRO A 431 -20.54 8.30 26.75
N ILE A 432 -20.30 9.55 26.38
CA ILE A 432 -19.24 10.41 26.93
C ILE A 432 -19.36 10.51 28.46
N ASP A 433 -20.58 10.37 28.99
CA ASP A 433 -20.85 10.20 30.41
C ASP A 433 -21.18 8.71 30.72
N PRO A 434 -20.35 7.99 31.49
CA PRO A 434 -20.60 6.59 31.84
C PRO A 434 -21.84 6.37 32.74
N SER A 435 -22.50 7.46 33.18
CA SER A 435 -23.76 7.43 33.91
C SER A 435 -24.99 7.63 33.03
N ASP A 436 -24.82 7.98 31.76
CA ASP A 436 -25.91 8.05 30.78
C ASP A 436 -26.38 6.65 30.38
N GLU A 437 -27.68 6.52 30.12
CA GLU A 437 -28.21 5.28 29.54
C GLU A 437 -27.65 5.14 28.12
N LEU A 438 -27.15 3.94 27.80
CA LEU A 438 -26.64 3.60 26.47
C LEU A 438 -27.65 4.07 25.40
N PRO A 439 -27.20 4.82 24.37
CA PRO A 439 -28.08 5.47 23.41
C PRO A 439 -28.94 4.45 22.64
N VAL A 440 -28.54 3.18 22.61
CA VAL A 440 -29.31 2.08 22.03
C VAL A 440 -29.40 0.92 23.02
N THR A 441 -30.58 0.73 23.63
CA THR A 441 -30.87 -0.44 24.49
C THR A 441 -31.65 -1.53 23.74
N GLN A 442 -32.23 -1.19 22.57
CA GLN A 442 -32.84 -2.10 21.60
C GLN A 442 -32.80 -1.43 20.22
N GLY A 443 -32.00 -1.99 19.32
CA GLY A 443 -31.79 -1.52 17.96
C GLY A 443 -30.59 -2.25 17.34
N GLU A 444 -30.65 -3.57 17.30
CA GLU A 444 -29.71 -4.38 16.51
C GLU A 444 -30.11 -4.22 15.05
N GLU A 445 -29.43 -3.39 14.26
CA GLU A 445 -29.46 -3.55 12.79
C GLU A 445 -28.56 -4.73 12.43
N LYS A 446 -29.06 -5.92 12.69
CA LYS A 446 -28.36 -7.14 12.32
C LYS A 446 -28.26 -7.22 10.81
N TYR A 447 -27.05 -7.00 10.29
CA TYR A 447 -26.74 -7.33 8.91
C TYR A 447 -27.00 -8.82 8.66
N GLU A 448 -27.76 -9.11 7.61
CA GLU A 448 -28.05 -10.49 7.23
C GLU A 448 -26.83 -11.03 6.49
N VAL A 449 -26.02 -11.88 7.14
CA VAL A 449 -24.91 -12.61 6.48
C VAL A 449 -25.40 -13.18 5.14
N GLY A 450 -24.65 -12.90 4.08
CA GLY A 450 -25.02 -13.25 2.70
C GLY A 450 -25.87 -12.20 1.97
N ALA A 451 -26.22 -11.07 2.60
CA ALA A 451 -26.77 -9.91 1.91
C ALA A 451 -25.68 -9.22 1.08
N GLU A 452 -26.04 -8.68 -0.08
CA GLU A 452 -25.16 -7.90 -0.95
C GLU A 452 -24.85 -6.55 -0.29
N THR A 453 -23.59 -6.13 -0.39
CA THR A 453 -23.07 -4.88 0.16
C THR A 453 -21.90 -4.39 -0.70
N GLN A 454 -21.54 -3.13 -0.50
CA GLN A 454 -20.32 -2.52 -1.00
C GLN A 454 -19.40 -2.16 0.17
N THR A 455 -18.09 -2.19 -0.07
CA THR A 455 -17.08 -1.56 0.78
C THR A 455 -16.29 -0.60 -0.10
N VAL A 456 -16.11 0.64 0.33
CA VAL A 456 -15.26 1.64 -0.35
C VAL A 456 -14.05 1.88 0.54
N ILE A 457 -12.85 1.80 -0.01
CA ILE A 457 -11.59 2.06 0.70
C ILE A 457 -10.95 3.29 0.08
N ASN A 458 -10.62 4.30 0.89
CA ASN A 458 -9.73 5.37 0.46
C ASN A 458 -8.28 4.85 0.50
N LEU A 459 -7.65 4.73 -0.65
CA LEU A 459 -6.28 4.18 -0.78
C LEU A 459 -5.20 5.19 -0.34
N LEU A 460 -5.56 6.46 -0.17
CA LEU A 460 -4.68 7.51 0.35
C LEU A 460 -4.78 7.69 1.87
N ASP A 461 -5.71 7.01 2.54
CA ASP A 461 -5.89 7.08 4.00
C ASP A 461 -4.84 6.25 4.74
N TRP A 462 -3.74 6.90 5.10
CA TRP A 462 -2.60 6.33 5.81
C TRP A 462 -2.36 7.06 7.14
N GLU A 463 -1.55 6.45 8.02
CA GLU A 463 -1.18 7.06 9.30
C GLU A 463 -0.38 8.35 9.15
N THR A 464 0.36 8.47 8.04
CA THR A 464 1.13 9.67 7.68
C THR A 464 0.41 10.46 6.60
N GLU A 465 0.58 11.79 6.61
CA GLU A 465 -0.02 12.71 5.62
C GLU A 465 0.33 12.33 4.17
N ILE A 466 1.56 11.85 3.92
CA ILE A 466 1.99 11.36 2.60
C ILE A 466 1.90 9.82 2.54
N SER A 467 0.95 9.32 1.75
CA SER A 467 0.74 7.89 1.49
C SER A 467 1.80 7.32 0.53
N PRO A 468 2.24 6.05 0.67
CA PRO A 468 3.00 5.37 -0.38
C PRO A 468 2.26 5.34 -1.72
N LEU A 469 0.92 5.29 -1.71
CA LEU A 469 0.06 5.27 -2.88
C LEU A 469 -0.33 6.66 -3.39
N SER A 470 0.20 7.75 -2.82
CA SER A 470 -0.08 9.10 -3.33
C SER A 470 0.78 9.50 -4.54
N ILE A 471 1.71 8.64 -4.94
CA ILE A 471 2.51 8.80 -6.17
C ILE A 471 2.46 7.52 -7.01
N SER A 472 2.37 7.64 -8.34
CA SER A 472 2.19 6.50 -9.26
C SER A 472 3.28 5.42 -9.12
N ALA A 473 4.49 5.80 -8.70
CA ALA A 473 5.56 4.85 -8.43
C ALA A 473 5.19 3.81 -7.34
N GLY A 474 4.46 4.23 -6.30
CA GLY A 474 4.05 3.33 -5.22
C GLY A 474 3.04 2.25 -5.64
N TRP A 475 2.49 2.33 -6.85
CA TRP A 475 1.60 1.35 -7.45
C TRP A 475 2.32 0.37 -8.39
N GLN A 476 3.63 0.55 -8.60
CA GLN A 476 4.40 -0.15 -9.62
C GLN A 476 5.59 -0.90 -9.04
N ASP A 477 5.47 -1.32 -7.78
CA ASP A 477 6.58 -1.87 -7.02
C ASP A 477 6.73 -3.39 -7.23
N GLY A 478 7.95 -3.84 -7.52
CA GLY A 478 8.26 -5.26 -7.61
C GLY A 478 7.57 -6.02 -8.77
N ALA A 479 7.14 -5.35 -9.85
CA ALA A 479 6.45 -5.98 -10.97
C ALA A 479 7.18 -7.23 -11.52
N GLY A 480 6.46 -8.35 -11.63
CA GLY A 480 7.00 -9.64 -12.04
C GLY A 480 7.64 -10.46 -10.93
N THR A 481 7.61 -9.97 -9.69
CA THR A 481 7.95 -10.73 -8.48
C THR A 481 6.70 -11.25 -7.78
N VAL A 482 6.90 -11.93 -6.65
CA VAL A 482 5.82 -12.42 -5.80
C VAL A 482 6.09 -11.95 -4.38
N SER A 483 5.10 -11.32 -3.75
CA SER A 483 5.19 -10.85 -2.37
C SER A 483 5.44 -12.00 -1.39
N ALA A 484 5.87 -11.68 -0.17
CA ALA A 484 6.04 -12.67 0.88
C ALA A 484 4.74 -13.44 1.22
N ASN A 485 3.57 -12.85 0.96
CA ASN A 485 2.27 -13.50 1.14
C ASN A 485 1.74 -14.18 -0.13
N GLY A 486 2.53 -14.27 -1.19
CA GLY A 486 2.18 -14.98 -2.41
C GLY A 486 1.33 -14.16 -3.39
N LEU A 487 1.23 -12.84 -3.23
CA LEU A 487 0.59 -11.96 -4.20
C LEU A 487 1.54 -11.79 -5.41
N ASN A 488 1.07 -12.08 -6.62
CA ASN A 488 1.82 -11.74 -7.82
C ASN A 488 1.80 -10.22 -8.01
N MET A 489 2.97 -9.59 -8.01
CA MET A 489 3.09 -8.15 -8.20
C MET A 489 3.19 -7.82 -9.70
N THR A 490 2.54 -6.76 -10.12
CA THR A 490 2.42 -6.27 -11.49
C THR A 490 2.71 -4.76 -11.56
N ASP A 491 2.61 -4.16 -12.75
CA ASP A 491 2.67 -2.69 -12.89
C ASP A 491 1.27 -2.03 -12.70
N ASP A 492 0.30 -2.81 -12.24
CA ASP A 492 -1.10 -2.43 -12.02
C ASP A 492 -1.44 -2.56 -10.51
N LEU A 493 -2.64 -2.12 -10.09
CA LEU A 493 -3.05 -2.24 -8.69
C LEU A 493 -3.27 -3.72 -8.36
N ASP A 494 -2.42 -4.29 -7.52
CA ASP A 494 -2.57 -5.65 -7.02
C ASP A 494 -3.34 -5.66 -5.70
N VAL A 495 -4.34 -6.54 -5.60
CA VAL A 495 -5.19 -6.64 -4.42
C VAL A 495 -5.38 -8.09 -4.02
N ALA A 496 -5.09 -8.39 -2.75
CA ALA A 496 -5.35 -9.67 -2.13
C ALA A 496 -6.60 -9.62 -1.23
N PHE A 497 -7.41 -10.67 -1.29
CA PHE A 497 -8.59 -10.88 -0.47
C PHE A 497 -8.40 -12.17 0.32
N TYR A 498 -8.57 -12.07 1.63
CA TYR A 498 -8.41 -13.20 2.53
C TYR A 498 -9.75 -13.53 3.14
N ILE A 499 -10.34 -14.66 2.71
CA ILE A 499 -11.56 -15.19 3.32
C ILE A 499 -11.17 -16.26 4.33
N LYS A 500 -11.29 -15.94 5.62
CA LYS A 500 -10.82 -16.75 6.75
C LYS A 500 -12.02 -17.34 7.49
N GLY A 501 -12.03 -18.64 7.77
CA GLY A 501 -13.00 -19.26 8.70
C GLY A 501 -14.48 -19.24 8.26
N ASP A 502 -14.76 -18.82 7.03
CA ASP A 502 -16.10 -18.48 6.58
C ASP A 502 -16.85 -19.71 6.04
N ILE A 503 -17.48 -20.47 6.95
CA ILE A 503 -18.14 -21.74 6.61
C ILE A 503 -19.38 -21.50 5.73
N LYS A 504 -20.08 -20.38 5.90
CA LYS A 504 -21.20 -20.05 5.01
C LYS A 504 -20.62 -19.48 3.72
N PRO A 505 -21.22 -19.79 2.57
CA PRO A 505 -20.77 -19.20 1.32
C PRO A 505 -20.83 -17.67 1.38
N ALA A 506 -19.68 -17.02 1.16
CA ALA A 506 -19.54 -15.60 0.88
C ALA A 506 -19.34 -15.43 -0.64
N THR A 507 -19.86 -14.36 -1.21
CA THR A 507 -19.66 -14.02 -2.62
C THR A 507 -18.85 -12.75 -2.71
N ILE A 508 -17.80 -12.75 -3.53
CA ILE A 508 -17.08 -11.56 -3.95
C ILE A 508 -17.42 -11.35 -5.42
N TYR A 509 -18.01 -10.21 -5.76
CA TYR A 509 -18.53 -9.95 -7.10
C TYR A 509 -17.49 -9.26 -7.98
N SER A 510 -17.04 -8.08 -7.56
CA SER A 510 -16.10 -7.25 -8.32
C SER A 510 -15.33 -6.31 -7.42
N ALA A 511 -14.18 -5.85 -7.91
CA ALA A 511 -13.43 -4.74 -7.36
C ALA A 511 -13.28 -3.68 -8.46
N GLU A 512 -13.49 -2.42 -8.12
CA GLU A 512 -13.42 -1.28 -9.03
C GLU A 512 -12.49 -0.22 -8.44
N LEU A 513 -11.50 0.19 -9.22
CA LEU A 513 -10.57 1.25 -8.89
C LEU A 513 -11.07 2.55 -9.50
N LEU A 514 -11.15 3.61 -8.71
CA LEU A 514 -11.52 4.98 -9.11
C LEU A 514 -10.36 5.92 -8.74
N VAL A 515 -9.78 6.64 -9.71
CA VAL A 515 -8.58 7.45 -9.47
C VAL A 515 -8.66 8.79 -10.20
N ASP A 516 -8.32 9.86 -9.48
CA ASP A 516 -7.95 11.18 -10.03
C ASP A 516 -6.46 11.40 -9.79
N TYR A 517 -5.78 11.98 -10.78
CA TYR A 517 -4.35 12.16 -10.73
C TYR A 517 -3.87 13.31 -11.60
N GLU A 518 -2.74 13.89 -11.22
CA GLU A 518 -2.08 14.98 -11.94
C GLU A 518 -0.62 14.62 -12.21
N GLU A 519 -0.09 15.01 -13.37
CA GLU A 519 1.31 14.72 -13.73
C GLU A 519 2.27 15.57 -12.87
N ILE A 520 3.27 14.92 -12.26
CA ILE A 520 4.30 15.58 -11.46
C ILE A 520 5.46 16.01 -12.36
N PRO A 521 5.89 17.27 -12.32
CA PRO A 521 7.10 17.71 -13.01
C PRO A 521 8.35 17.00 -12.48
N ILE A 522 9.12 16.40 -13.38
CA ILE A 522 10.45 15.85 -13.08
C ILE A 522 11.49 16.91 -13.43
N HIS A 523 12.36 17.24 -12.47
CA HIS A 523 13.38 18.27 -12.61
C HIS A 523 14.77 17.70 -12.92
N ASP A 524 15.51 18.42 -13.77
CA ASP A 524 16.84 18.04 -14.23
C ASP A 524 17.91 18.13 -13.13
N GLU A 525 19.06 17.49 -13.35
CA GLU A 525 20.16 17.48 -12.38
C GLU A 525 20.65 18.90 -12.07
N GLY A 526 20.71 19.26 -10.78
CA GLY A 526 21.25 20.55 -10.33
C GLY A 526 20.25 21.70 -10.28
N ASP A 527 18.98 21.45 -10.59
CA ASP A 527 17.90 22.43 -10.45
C ASP A 527 17.63 22.78 -8.99
N THR A 528 17.14 24.01 -8.79
CA THR A 528 16.53 24.45 -7.53
C THR A 528 15.02 24.30 -7.63
N ILE A 529 14.46 23.46 -6.78
CA ILE A 529 13.06 23.05 -6.77
C ILE A 529 12.42 23.65 -5.51
N THR A 530 11.32 24.37 -5.68
CA THR A 530 10.66 25.08 -4.58
C THR A 530 9.16 24.81 -4.62
N GLY A 531 8.67 24.22 -3.54
CA GLY A 531 7.26 23.99 -3.28
C GLY A 531 6.52 25.26 -2.88
N THR A 532 5.28 25.05 -2.47
CA THR A 532 4.31 26.04 -2.06
C THR A 532 4.26 26.13 -0.53
N ALA A 533 3.07 26.29 0.05
CA ALA A 533 2.86 26.21 1.49
C ALA A 533 1.88 25.08 1.84
N GLU A 534 1.39 24.38 0.81
CA GLU A 534 0.58 23.18 0.90
C GLU A 534 1.51 21.98 0.68
N ASP A 535 0.98 20.76 0.72
CA ASP A 535 1.75 19.53 0.51
C ASP A 535 2.25 19.45 -0.94
N ASP A 536 3.56 19.30 -1.15
CA ASP A 536 4.16 19.27 -2.49
C ASP A 536 4.88 17.95 -2.81
N TYR A 537 4.78 17.52 -4.08
CA TYR A 537 5.53 16.39 -4.62
C TYR A 537 6.69 16.90 -5.48
N LEU A 538 7.90 16.93 -4.91
CA LEU A 538 9.07 17.55 -5.51
C LEU A 538 10.04 16.47 -6.01
N VAL A 539 10.14 16.30 -7.33
CA VAL A 539 10.91 15.22 -7.95
C VAL A 539 12.12 15.75 -8.72
N GLY A 540 13.31 15.29 -8.34
CA GLY A 540 14.56 15.62 -9.04
C GLY A 540 15.37 14.37 -9.39
N VAL A 541 16.08 14.43 -10.53
CA VAL A 541 16.94 13.32 -11.02
C VAL A 541 18.32 13.27 -10.35
N GLY A 542 18.68 14.25 -9.52
CA GLY A 542 19.91 14.25 -8.71
C GLY A 542 20.56 15.63 -8.52
N ASN A 543 21.47 15.78 -7.54
CA ASN A 543 22.18 17.03 -7.23
C ASN A 543 21.29 18.27 -7.02
N ASN A 544 20.01 18.09 -6.70
CA ASN A 544 19.03 19.17 -6.66
C ASN A 544 19.06 19.90 -5.30
N GLU A 545 18.61 21.15 -5.30
CA GLU A 545 18.34 21.90 -4.06
C GLU A 545 16.82 22.04 -3.89
N PHE A 546 16.27 21.49 -2.81
CA PHE A 546 14.85 21.48 -2.50
C PHE A 546 14.50 22.44 -1.35
N THR A 547 13.36 23.10 -1.49
CA THR A 547 12.65 23.83 -0.42
C THR A 547 11.19 23.44 -0.55
N GLY A 548 10.62 22.78 0.45
CA GLY A 548 9.23 22.32 0.44
C GLY A 548 8.28 23.46 0.78
N GLY A 549 8.10 23.72 2.08
CA GLY A 549 7.31 24.84 2.55
C GLY A 549 6.80 24.62 3.97
N ASP A 550 5.57 25.07 4.21
CA ASP A 550 4.85 24.80 5.47
C ASP A 550 3.95 23.55 5.35
N GLY A 551 3.92 22.84 4.20
CA GLY A 551 3.13 21.63 3.94
C GLY A 551 3.86 20.34 4.33
N ALA A 552 3.23 19.19 4.11
CA ALA A 552 3.87 17.88 4.20
C ALA A 552 4.41 17.49 2.82
N ASP A 553 5.73 17.52 2.68
CA ASP A 553 6.36 17.47 1.36
C ASP A 553 7.04 16.12 1.08
N LEU A 554 6.88 15.61 -0.15
CA LEU A 554 7.65 14.46 -0.65
C LEU A 554 8.82 14.95 -1.50
N PHE A 555 10.03 14.71 -1.01
CA PHE A 555 11.27 15.04 -1.72
C PHE A 555 11.86 13.79 -2.39
N VAL A 556 11.67 13.61 -3.69
CA VAL A 556 12.31 12.52 -4.44
C VAL A 556 13.68 13.00 -4.92
N VAL A 557 14.73 12.46 -4.32
CA VAL A 557 16.07 13.09 -4.35
C VAL A 557 16.97 12.67 -5.51
N SER A 558 16.64 11.58 -6.21
CA SER A 558 17.52 10.92 -7.17
C SER A 558 16.74 9.98 -8.08
N TYR A 559 15.66 10.46 -8.70
CA TYR A 559 14.81 9.64 -9.56
C TYR A 559 15.57 9.20 -10.82
N GLY A 560 15.62 7.89 -11.08
CA GLY A 560 16.15 7.37 -12.34
C GLY A 560 17.69 7.33 -12.48
N THR A 561 18.42 7.52 -11.39
CA THR A 561 19.90 7.41 -11.42
C THR A 561 20.35 5.99 -11.74
N SER A 562 21.39 5.81 -12.57
CA SER A 562 21.91 4.49 -12.99
C SER A 562 23.13 3.96 -12.18
N VAL A 563 23.43 2.65 -12.29
CA VAL A 563 24.60 1.91 -11.71
C VAL A 563 25.93 2.59 -12.02
N THR A 564 25.95 3.33 -13.12
CA THR A 564 27.14 3.97 -13.67
C THR A 564 27.25 5.43 -13.29
N ASP A 565 26.19 6.01 -12.76
CA ASP A 565 26.16 7.40 -12.36
C ASP A 565 26.72 7.55 -10.95
N VAL A 566 27.45 8.64 -10.75
CA VAL A 566 27.84 9.05 -9.40
C VAL A 566 26.58 9.69 -8.83
N ILE A 567 25.96 9.07 -7.82
CA ILE A 567 24.85 9.71 -7.14
C ILE A 567 25.36 11.04 -6.58
N THR A 568 24.89 12.13 -7.17
CA THR A 568 25.23 13.48 -6.77
C THR A 568 24.24 13.91 -5.70
N GLN A 569 24.77 14.25 -4.54
CA GLN A 569 23.99 14.54 -3.35
C GLN A 569 23.02 15.72 -3.57
N SER A 570 21.74 15.49 -3.31
CA SER A 570 20.73 16.55 -3.22
C SER A 570 20.71 17.21 -1.84
N VAL A 571 20.20 18.44 -1.74
CA VAL A 571 20.11 19.21 -0.49
C VAL A 571 18.66 19.60 -0.25
N ILE A 572 18.14 19.31 0.93
CA ILE A 572 16.79 19.73 1.36
C ILE A 572 16.96 20.77 2.47
N THR A 573 16.31 21.92 2.32
CA THR A 573 16.63 23.12 3.12
C THR A 573 15.73 23.33 4.34
N ASP A 574 14.56 22.71 4.38
CA ASP A 574 13.50 22.97 5.36
C ASP A 574 12.76 21.71 5.86
N PHE A 575 13.34 20.52 5.65
CA PHE A 575 12.75 19.24 6.04
C PHE A 575 12.25 19.20 7.51
N GLU A 576 10.98 18.90 7.71
CA GLU A 576 10.30 18.73 9.00
C GLU A 576 10.09 17.23 9.33
N VAL A 577 10.79 16.76 10.36
CA VAL A 577 10.73 15.35 10.80
C VAL A 577 9.33 14.97 11.28
N GLY A 578 8.82 13.84 10.77
CA GLY A 578 7.51 13.29 11.13
C GLY A 578 6.36 13.87 10.32
N LYS A 579 6.67 14.74 9.35
CA LYS A 579 5.71 15.38 8.46
C LYS A 579 6.13 15.19 7.01
N ASP A 580 7.35 15.59 6.67
CA ASP A 580 7.92 15.43 5.33
C ASP A 580 8.48 14.03 5.12
N LYS A 581 8.56 13.61 3.85
CA LYS A 581 9.13 12.32 3.44
C LYS A 581 10.22 12.48 2.39
N ILE A 582 11.15 11.52 2.42
CA ILE A 582 12.20 11.38 1.42
C ILE A 582 11.82 10.21 0.50
N GLY A 583 11.67 10.50 -0.78
CA GLY A 583 11.49 9.50 -1.83
C GLY A 583 12.83 8.96 -2.31
N LEU A 584 13.08 7.67 -2.07
CA LEU A 584 14.17 6.90 -2.66
C LEU A 584 13.59 6.03 -3.78
N ILE A 585 13.13 6.69 -4.84
CA ILE A 585 12.40 6.06 -5.94
C ILE A 585 13.34 5.85 -7.14
N GLY A 586 13.33 4.65 -7.74
CA GLY A 586 14.10 4.35 -8.94
C GLY A 586 15.61 4.21 -8.67
N PHE A 587 15.97 3.56 -7.56
CA PHE A 587 17.35 3.23 -7.17
C PHE A 587 17.79 1.82 -7.63
N ASP A 588 17.01 1.14 -8.50
CA ASP A 588 17.25 -0.21 -9.07
C ASP A 588 18.68 -0.46 -9.57
N SER A 589 19.31 0.63 -9.94
CA SER A 589 20.60 0.67 -10.52
C SER A 589 21.72 0.60 -9.47
N LEU A 590 21.44 0.52 -8.17
CA LEU A 590 22.47 0.16 -7.22
C LEU A 590 22.54 -1.37 -7.16
N VAL A 591 23.72 -1.93 -7.48
CA VAL A 591 23.96 -3.38 -7.64
C VAL A 591 23.48 -4.22 -6.45
N ASP A 592 23.40 -3.62 -5.27
CA ASP A 592 23.03 -4.27 -4.02
C ASP A 592 21.77 -3.66 -3.35
N PHE A 593 21.12 -2.63 -3.93
CA PHE A 593 19.88 -2.04 -3.37
C PHE A 593 18.63 -2.61 -4.05
N ASP A 594 17.97 -3.52 -3.36
CA ASP A 594 16.68 -4.09 -3.77
C ASP A 594 15.61 -3.67 -2.77
N ALA A 595 14.89 -2.58 -3.08
CA ALA A 595 13.87 -1.94 -2.23
C ALA A 595 12.85 -2.92 -1.62
N ASP A 596 12.63 -4.07 -2.29
CA ASP A 596 11.67 -5.10 -1.91
C ASP A 596 12.21 -6.07 -0.83
N THR A 597 13.47 -5.91 -0.43
CA THR A 597 14.13 -6.76 0.56
C THR A 597 14.40 -6.01 1.86
N VAL A 598 14.21 -6.69 2.98
CA VAL A 598 14.64 -6.21 4.31
C VAL A 598 16.15 -5.89 4.31
N GLU A 599 16.94 -6.56 3.46
CA GLU A 599 18.38 -6.32 3.31
C GLU A 599 18.71 -4.96 2.66
N ALA A 600 17.83 -4.37 1.85
CA ALA A 600 18.06 -3.04 1.27
C ALA A 600 17.76 -1.90 2.23
N LEU A 601 16.82 -2.10 3.15
CA LEU A 601 16.58 -1.14 4.23
C LEU A 601 17.81 -0.98 5.14
N ASP A 602 18.60 -2.06 5.33
CA ASP A 602 19.88 -2.03 6.06
C ASP A 602 20.97 -1.21 5.33
N LEU A 603 20.81 -0.94 4.02
CA LEU A 603 21.74 -0.14 3.23
C LEU A 603 21.47 1.36 3.34
N ILE A 604 20.29 1.74 3.81
CA ILE A 604 19.94 3.13 4.09
C ILE A 604 20.55 3.48 5.44
N THR A 605 21.47 4.44 5.47
CA THR A 605 22.14 4.86 6.71
C THR A 605 22.14 6.37 6.85
N GLN A 606 22.28 6.86 8.08
CA GLN A 606 22.29 8.28 8.39
C GLN A 606 23.60 8.69 9.07
N GLY A 607 24.05 9.90 8.78
CA GLY A 607 25.15 10.57 9.44
C GLY A 607 24.74 11.96 9.90
N VAL A 608 25.57 12.57 10.75
CA VAL A 608 25.40 13.96 11.18
C VAL A 608 26.69 14.71 10.86
N ASP A 609 26.59 15.79 10.09
CA ASP A 609 27.69 16.72 9.83
C ASP A 609 27.32 18.14 10.28
N GLY A 610 27.81 18.53 11.46
CA GLY A 610 27.47 19.82 12.05
C GLY A 610 26.04 19.85 12.59
N ASP A 611 25.20 20.70 12.00
CA ASP A 611 23.78 20.85 12.34
C ASP A 611 22.86 20.17 11.29
N ASP A 612 23.45 19.44 10.33
CA ASP A 612 22.77 18.82 9.20
C ASP A 612 22.75 17.29 9.33
N LEU A 613 21.69 16.65 8.82
CA LEU A 613 21.56 15.20 8.72
C LEU A 613 21.94 14.77 7.30
N THR A 614 22.76 13.75 7.17
CA THR A 614 23.19 13.18 5.88
C THR A 614 22.57 11.80 5.70
N ILE A 615 22.01 11.53 4.52
CA ILE A 615 21.39 10.25 4.18
C ILE A 615 22.28 9.53 3.17
N TYR A 616 22.53 8.25 3.40
CA TYR A 616 23.32 7.40 2.52
C TYR A 616 22.53 6.17 2.09
N VAL A 617 22.79 5.71 0.87
CA VAL A 617 22.33 4.42 0.35
C VAL A 617 23.56 3.67 -0.15
N ASP A 618 23.84 2.49 0.39
CA ASP A 618 25.04 1.68 0.07
C ASP A 618 26.35 2.50 0.16
N ASP A 619 26.56 3.17 1.30
CA ASP A 619 27.69 4.08 1.57
C ASP A 619 27.80 5.31 0.63
N GLN A 620 26.87 5.53 -0.30
CA GLN A 620 26.81 6.70 -1.18
C GLN A 620 25.96 7.79 -0.55
N LEU A 621 26.46 9.02 -0.50
CA LEU A 621 25.73 10.16 0.06
C LEU A 621 24.67 10.64 -0.95
N VAL A 622 23.39 10.46 -0.63
CA VAL A 622 22.28 10.76 -1.54
C VAL A 622 21.60 12.09 -1.22
N ALA A 623 21.50 12.45 0.07
CA ALA A 623 20.84 13.68 0.49
C ALA A 623 21.51 14.32 1.72
N THR A 624 21.34 15.62 1.87
CA THR A 624 21.61 16.34 3.13
C THR A 624 20.44 17.22 3.48
N LEU A 625 19.95 17.06 4.71
CA LEU A 625 18.84 17.81 5.28
C LEU A 625 19.44 18.90 6.16
N THR A 626 19.39 20.14 5.69
CA THR A 626 20.08 21.23 6.40
C THR A 626 19.31 21.62 7.65
N GLY A 627 20.02 21.78 8.76
CA GLY A 627 19.41 22.18 10.05
C GLY A 627 18.60 21.08 10.74
N VAL A 628 18.55 19.87 10.19
CA VAL A 628 17.94 18.69 10.81
C VAL A 628 19.01 17.96 11.60
N ALA A 629 18.83 17.83 12.92
CA ALA A 629 19.75 17.10 13.79
C ALA A 629 19.13 15.84 14.42
N ALA A 630 17.88 15.52 14.07
CA ALA A 630 17.16 14.34 14.54
C ALA A 630 17.33 13.18 13.56
N GLU A 631 17.49 11.98 14.10
CA GLU A 631 17.59 10.74 13.34
C GLU A 631 16.21 10.33 12.78
N LEU A 632 16.16 9.83 11.54
CA LEU A 632 14.91 9.47 10.83
C LEU A 632 14.50 8.01 11.04
N GLY A 633 14.68 7.47 12.25
CA GLY A 633 14.22 6.10 12.56
C GLY A 633 15.09 4.96 11.98
N ILE A 634 16.25 5.27 11.42
CA ILE A 634 17.19 4.29 10.88
C ILE A 634 18.08 3.74 12.01
N GLY A 635 17.72 2.58 12.60
CA GLY A 635 18.43 2.00 13.74
C GLY A 635 18.47 0.47 13.76
N THR A 636 19.58 -0.10 14.26
CA THR A 636 19.74 -1.56 14.52
C THR A 636 19.11 -2.02 15.83
N GLU A 637 18.56 -1.08 16.61
CA GLU A 637 17.72 -1.34 17.77
C GLU A 637 16.39 -0.61 17.50
N VAL A 638 15.32 -1.39 17.32
CA VAL A 638 13.95 -0.87 17.35
C VAL A 638 13.78 -0.23 18.73
N ASP A 639 13.69 1.10 18.78
CA ASP A 639 13.31 1.83 20.00
C ASP A 639 11.78 1.74 20.12
N PRO A 640 11.22 1.01 21.11
CA PRO A 640 9.78 0.88 21.27
C PRO A 640 9.11 2.16 21.80
N GLY A 641 9.72 3.34 21.64
CA GLY A 641 9.25 4.60 22.19
C GLY A 641 9.59 5.89 21.43
N GLU A 642 10.31 5.85 20.32
CA GLU A 642 10.50 6.99 19.40
C GLU A 642 10.01 6.54 18.03
N GLY A 643 8.70 6.71 17.78
CA GLY A 643 7.93 6.14 16.66
C GLY A 643 8.31 6.65 15.27
N LEU A 644 9.56 6.50 14.87
CA LEU A 644 10.01 6.66 13.50
C LEU A 644 10.36 5.26 13.00
N SER A 645 9.37 4.55 12.46
CA SER A 645 9.67 3.46 11.52
C SER A 645 10.28 4.09 10.27
N LEU A 646 11.18 3.38 9.57
CA LEU A 646 11.70 3.79 8.25
C LEU A 646 10.57 4.28 7.32
N LEU A 647 9.40 3.64 7.37
CA LEU A 647 8.22 3.96 6.56
C LEU A 647 7.58 5.33 6.86
N HIS A 648 7.86 5.94 8.01
CA HIS A 648 7.36 7.28 8.34
C HIS A 648 8.14 8.39 7.64
N SER A 649 9.41 8.19 7.36
CA SER A 649 10.29 9.22 6.78
C SER A 649 10.75 8.91 5.36
N PHE A 650 10.57 7.67 4.90
CA PHE A 650 10.99 7.24 3.58
C PHE A 650 9.83 6.62 2.80
N ILE A 651 9.75 6.98 1.51
CA ILE A 651 9.06 6.19 0.50
C ILE A 651 10.15 5.53 -0.34
N VAL A 652 10.22 4.21 -0.29
CA VAL A 652 11.15 3.43 -1.10
C VAL A 652 10.31 2.61 -2.05
N SER A 653 10.55 2.76 -3.34
CA SER A 653 9.81 2.06 -4.38
C SER A 653 10.66 1.99 -5.64
N ASN A 654 10.47 0.93 -6.42
CA ASN A 654 11.22 0.70 -7.62
C ASN A 654 10.32 0.43 -8.84
N PRO A 655 9.83 1.48 -9.52
CA PRO A 655 9.16 1.30 -10.79
C PRO A 655 10.15 0.66 -11.78
N SER A 656 9.85 -0.55 -12.28
CA SER A 656 10.72 -1.37 -13.14
C SER A 656 11.63 -0.56 -14.08
N PRO A 657 12.92 -0.98 -14.29
CA PRO A 657 13.88 -0.22 -15.06
C PRO A 657 13.35 0.13 -16.44
N GLY A 658 13.37 1.41 -16.76
CA GLY A 658 13.28 1.81 -18.14
C GLY A 658 14.55 1.46 -18.93
N VAL A 659 14.38 1.37 -20.24
CA VAL A 659 15.44 0.83 -21.12
C VAL A 659 16.49 1.92 -21.39
N ASP A 660 17.77 1.62 -21.12
CA ASP A 660 18.96 2.46 -21.42
C ASP A 660 18.79 3.32 -22.70
N PRO A 661 18.78 4.68 -22.59
CA PRO A 661 18.40 5.60 -23.67
C PRO A 661 19.43 5.72 -24.81
N GLY A 662 20.44 4.86 -24.84
CA GLY A 662 21.37 4.78 -25.97
C GLY A 662 22.44 5.90 -25.98
N PRO A 663 23.36 5.87 -26.97
CA PRO A 663 24.60 6.63 -26.89
C PRO A 663 24.49 8.13 -27.24
N VAL A 664 24.90 9.00 -26.32
CA VAL A 664 24.95 10.50 -26.33
C VAL A 664 25.75 11.23 -27.44
N GLU A 665 26.16 10.57 -28.53
CA GLU A 665 27.03 11.20 -29.54
C GLU A 665 26.27 11.54 -30.83
N PRO A 666 26.43 12.76 -31.40
CA PRO A 666 25.70 13.21 -32.58
C PRO A 666 25.94 12.26 -33.76
N ASN A 667 24.89 11.66 -34.27
CA ASN A 667 24.93 10.60 -35.26
C ASN A 667 24.32 11.04 -36.58
N LEU A 668 24.88 10.49 -37.66
CA LEU A 668 24.30 10.62 -39.00
C LEU A 668 23.61 9.31 -39.34
N ILE A 669 22.28 9.32 -39.26
CA ILE A 669 21.43 8.15 -39.48
C ILE A 669 20.82 8.27 -40.87
N VAL A 670 21.22 7.37 -41.76
CA VAL A 670 20.75 7.36 -43.15
C VAL A 670 20.02 6.07 -43.45
N GLY A 671 18.73 6.18 -43.74
CA GLY A 671 17.86 5.09 -44.17
C GLY A 671 18.12 4.62 -45.60
N THR A 672 17.13 3.98 -46.21
CA THR A 672 17.18 3.43 -47.56
C THR A 672 15.97 3.86 -48.38
N ASN A 673 15.68 3.20 -49.52
CA ASN A 673 14.47 3.50 -50.30
C ASN A 673 13.31 2.55 -49.92
N ALA A 674 13.25 2.09 -48.67
CA ALA A 674 12.26 1.17 -48.15
C ALA A 674 11.68 1.73 -46.85
N SER A 675 10.43 1.38 -46.54
CA SER A 675 9.80 1.76 -45.26
C SER A 675 10.57 1.20 -44.06
N GLU A 676 11.01 2.08 -43.18
CA GLU A 676 11.91 1.84 -42.05
C GLU A 676 11.41 2.55 -40.78
N THR A 677 11.94 2.10 -39.64
CA THR A 677 11.87 2.83 -38.38
C THR A 677 13.30 3.23 -38.04
N LEU A 678 13.54 4.53 -37.97
CA LEU A 678 14.82 5.14 -37.68
C LEU A 678 14.70 5.89 -36.36
N GLU A 679 15.66 5.67 -35.49
CA GLU A 679 15.68 6.18 -34.13
C GLU A 679 17.04 6.81 -33.90
N GLY A 680 17.02 8.05 -33.42
CA GLY A 680 18.17 8.83 -32.99
C GLY A 680 18.74 8.32 -31.68
N THR A 681 19.28 9.24 -30.92
CA THR A 681 20.00 9.08 -29.68
C THR A 681 19.67 10.24 -28.77
N VAL A 682 20.18 10.27 -27.54
CA VAL A 682 20.00 11.41 -26.63
C VAL A 682 20.88 12.63 -26.95
N GLY A 683 21.50 12.71 -28.13
CA GLY A 683 22.25 13.89 -28.55
C GLY A 683 21.96 14.27 -30.00
N ASP A 684 22.31 15.52 -30.37
CA ASP A 684 21.97 16.13 -31.68
C ASP A 684 22.21 15.23 -32.91
N ASP A 685 21.14 14.73 -33.51
CA ASP A 685 21.17 13.79 -34.64
C ASP A 685 20.77 14.41 -35.98
N ILE A 686 21.23 13.78 -37.05
CA ILE A 686 20.74 14.04 -38.40
C ILE A 686 20.18 12.74 -38.96
N ILE A 687 18.84 12.68 -39.07
CA ILE A 687 18.11 11.51 -39.54
C ILE A 687 17.57 11.79 -40.95
N THR A 688 18.03 11.02 -41.94
CA THR A 688 17.56 11.11 -43.32
C THR A 688 17.03 9.76 -43.78
N ALA A 689 15.71 9.63 -43.89
CA ALA A 689 15.02 8.38 -44.25
C ALA A 689 15.11 8.02 -45.74
N LEU A 690 15.33 9.01 -46.61
CA LEU A 690 15.42 8.93 -48.07
C LEU A 690 14.11 8.60 -48.78
N GLY A 691 13.55 7.41 -48.65
CA GLY A 691 12.22 7.19 -49.21
C GLY A 691 11.63 5.85 -48.82
N GLY A 692 10.32 5.78 -48.79
CA GLY A 692 9.67 4.78 -47.97
C GLY A 692 8.43 5.40 -47.34
N ASP A 693 7.80 4.67 -46.42
CA ASP A 693 6.80 5.27 -45.55
C ASP A 693 7.39 5.05 -44.16
N ASP A 694 8.12 6.04 -43.67
CA ASP A 694 9.08 5.88 -42.57
C ASP A 694 8.53 6.39 -41.23
N TYR A 695 9.11 5.87 -40.15
CA TYR A 695 8.94 6.41 -38.79
C TYR A 695 10.31 6.92 -38.34
N LEU A 696 10.42 8.19 -38.02
CA LEU A 696 11.63 8.83 -37.51
C LEU A 696 11.36 9.32 -36.09
N TYR A 697 12.26 8.96 -35.17
CA TYR A 697 12.28 9.43 -33.79
C TYR A 697 13.63 10.10 -33.54
N GLY A 698 13.65 11.41 -33.24
CA GLY A 698 14.88 12.15 -32.92
C GLY A 698 15.41 11.79 -31.54
N LEU A 699 14.51 11.72 -30.55
CA LEU A 699 14.78 11.49 -29.13
C LEU A 699 15.19 12.78 -28.42
N ALA A 700 16.36 12.86 -27.78
CA ALA A 700 16.78 14.09 -27.09
C ALA A 700 17.96 14.73 -27.82
N GLY A 701 18.10 16.05 -27.72
CA GLY A 701 19.08 16.80 -28.51
C GLY A 701 18.39 17.62 -29.60
N ASN A 702 19.16 18.44 -30.32
CA ASN A 702 18.63 19.28 -31.38
C ASN A 702 18.75 18.53 -32.72
N ASP A 703 17.67 17.88 -33.13
CA ASP A 703 17.70 16.94 -34.23
C ASP A 703 17.30 17.57 -35.57
N VAL A 704 17.76 16.96 -36.65
CA VAL A 704 17.33 17.28 -38.02
C VAL A 704 16.68 16.06 -38.64
N LEU A 705 15.36 16.10 -38.83
CA LEU A 705 14.56 15.00 -39.35
C LEU A 705 14.13 15.27 -40.80
N ASP A 706 14.63 14.46 -41.72
CA ASP A 706 14.25 14.45 -43.14
C ASP A 706 13.62 13.09 -43.51
N GLY A 707 12.29 13.07 -43.59
CA GLY A 707 11.51 11.90 -44.03
C GLY A 707 11.86 11.45 -45.46
N GLY A 708 12.30 12.36 -46.32
CA GLY A 708 12.54 12.05 -47.72
C GLY A 708 11.24 11.79 -48.48
N ALA A 709 11.21 10.82 -49.38
CA ALA A 709 10.09 10.59 -50.28
C ALA A 709 9.13 9.49 -49.81
N GLY A 710 7.91 9.85 -49.45
CA GLY A 710 6.76 8.97 -49.31
C GLY A 710 5.75 9.49 -48.29
N LEU A 711 5.32 8.64 -47.36
CA LEU A 711 4.45 9.04 -46.25
C LEU A 711 5.13 8.78 -44.92
N ASP A 712 5.74 9.83 -44.39
CA ASP A 712 6.62 9.74 -43.24
C ASP A 712 5.97 10.29 -41.97
N ARG A 713 6.39 9.75 -40.83
CA ARG A 713 5.94 10.14 -39.49
C ARG A 713 7.17 10.49 -38.67
N MET A 714 7.22 11.73 -38.21
CA MET A 714 8.37 12.28 -37.51
C MET A 714 7.96 12.72 -36.11
N TYR A 715 8.80 12.35 -35.15
CA TYR A 715 8.77 12.76 -33.75
C TYR A 715 10.14 13.38 -33.51
N GLY A 716 10.18 14.69 -33.23
CA GLY A 716 11.43 15.42 -33.00
C GLY A 716 12.00 14.96 -31.67
N GLY A 717 11.39 15.46 -30.60
CA GLY A 717 11.63 14.99 -29.28
C GLY A 717 11.92 16.13 -28.31
N MET A 718 12.86 15.93 -27.39
CA MET A 718 13.35 17.00 -26.52
C MET A 718 14.49 17.75 -27.19
N GLY A 719 14.33 19.05 -27.44
CA GLY A 719 15.39 19.90 -27.98
C GLY A 719 14.82 20.93 -28.95
N GLU A 720 15.69 21.73 -29.57
CA GLU A 720 15.30 22.60 -30.67
C GLU A 720 15.38 21.81 -31.98
N ASP A 721 14.30 21.15 -32.37
CA ASP A 721 14.30 20.25 -33.52
C ASP A 721 14.02 20.94 -34.84
N THR A 722 14.50 20.33 -35.91
CA THR A 722 14.33 20.81 -37.28
C THR A 722 13.70 19.74 -38.16
N PHE A 723 12.43 19.94 -38.51
CA PHE A 723 11.71 19.11 -39.47
C PHE A 723 11.89 19.63 -40.89
N VAL A 724 12.45 18.80 -41.78
CA VAL A 724 12.73 19.20 -43.16
C VAL A 724 11.48 19.05 -44.01
N PHE A 725 11.04 20.16 -44.61
CA PHE A 725 9.99 20.18 -45.63
C PHE A 725 10.61 20.49 -47.00
N ALA A 726 10.62 19.49 -47.89
CA ALA A 726 11.33 19.57 -49.17
C ALA A 726 10.43 19.27 -50.38
N THR A 727 10.96 19.50 -51.59
CA THR A 727 10.22 19.18 -52.82
C THR A 727 10.25 17.68 -53.15
N ASN A 728 9.11 17.13 -53.58
CA ASN A 728 8.89 15.72 -53.90
C ASN A 728 8.97 14.76 -52.69
N THR A 729 8.68 15.24 -51.47
CA THR A 729 8.61 14.40 -50.28
C THR A 729 7.26 13.69 -50.15
N GLY A 730 6.17 14.28 -50.65
CA GLY A 730 4.86 13.66 -50.58
C GLY A 730 4.02 14.18 -49.42
N LEU A 731 3.61 13.30 -48.49
CA LEU A 731 2.73 13.67 -47.37
C LEU A 731 3.35 13.23 -46.04
N ASP A 732 3.76 14.21 -45.24
CA ASP A 732 4.46 13.95 -43.99
C ASP A 732 3.63 14.36 -42.77
N PHE A 733 3.87 13.70 -41.63
CA PHE A 733 3.22 13.98 -40.36
C PHE A 733 4.27 14.27 -39.28
N VAL A 734 4.10 15.36 -38.55
CA VAL A 734 4.89 15.70 -37.36
C VAL A 734 3.97 15.66 -36.14
N TYR A 735 4.35 14.94 -35.09
CA TYR A 735 3.44 14.61 -33.98
C TYR A 735 3.58 15.50 -32.75
N ASP A 736 4.75 16.09 -32.53
CA ASP A 736 5.20 16.72 -31.29
C ASP A 736 5.79 18.13 -31.49
N PHE A 737 5.52 18.77 -32.63
CA PHE A 737 6.04 20.11 -32.93
C PHE A 737 5.66 21.14 -31.85
N GLU A 738 6.68 21.76 -31.23
CA GLU A 738 6.54 22.80 -30.20
C GLU A 738 6.81 24.21 -30.76
N ASP A 739 5.80 25.07 -30.69
CA ASP A 739 5.87 26.45 -31.18
C ASP A 739 6.92 27.29 -30.42
N GLY A 740 7.81 27.95 -31.17
CA GLY A 740 8.88 28.77 -30.60
C GLY A 740 10.11 27.99 -30.08
N ILE A 741 10.09 26.66 -30.16
CA ILE A 741 11.25 25.79 -29.88
C ILE A 741 11.69 25.12 -31.18
N ASP A 742 10.77 24.46 -31.87
CA ASP A 742 11.06 23.74 -33.11
C ASP A 742 11.04 24.63 -34.35
N GLN A 743 11.65 24.14 -35.42
CA GLN A 743 11.67 24.79 -36.73
C GLN A 743 11.30 23.85 -37.87
N ILE A 744 10.70 24.43 -38.90
CA ILE A 744 10.49 23.79 -40.20
C ILE A 744 11.51 24.35 -41.18
N GLN A 745 12.44 23.49 -41.61
CA GLN A 745 13.41 23.86 -42.62
C GLN A 745 12.87 23.62 -44.03
N LEU A 746 12.77 24.69 -44.81
CA LEU A 746 12.42 24.62 -46.23
C LEU A 746 13.65 24.26 -47.08
N ASP A 747 13.65 23.08 -47.69
CA ASP A 747 14.65 22.67 -48.68
C ASP A 747 14.08 22.72 -50.11
N GLY A 748 14.65 23.62 -50.93
CA GLY A 748 14.22 23.81 -52.31
C GLY A 748 12.84 24.47 -52.48
N ILE A 749 12.20 24.92 -51.40
CA ILE A 749 10.91 25.62 -51.36
C ILE A 749 11.14 27.09 -50.97
N ASP A 750 10.55 28.03 -51.72
CA ASP A 750 10.49 29.44 -51.30
C ASP A 750 9.30 29.61 -50.35
N PHE A 751 9.48 30.27 -49.21
CA PHE A 751 8.39 30.54 -48.26
C PHE A 751 7.22 31.27 -48.94
N ALA A 752 7.47 32.04 -50.00
CA ALA A 752 6.43 32.69 -50.78
C ALA A 752 5.45 31.72 -51.49
N ASP A 753 5.84 30.45 -51.65
CA ASP A 753 5.06 29.38 -52.25
C ASP A 753 4.40 28.45 -51.20
N VAL A 754 4.61 28.71 -49.91
CA VAL A 754 4.02 27.95 -48.78
C VAL A 754 2.61 28.48 -48.46
N GLU A 755 1.64 27.57 -48.40
CA GLU A 755 0.29 27.84 -47.89
C GLU A 755 0.08 27.10 -46.55
N ILE A 756 -0.25 27.85 -45.50
CA ILE A 756 -0.53 27.36 -44.14
C ILE A 756 -2.03 27.45 -43.87
N THR A 757 -2.65 26.33 -43.50
CA THR A 757 -4.10 26.27 -43.28
C THR A 757 -4.46 25.39 -42.10
N ALA A 758 -5.56 25.72 -41.39
CA ALA A 758 -6.08 24.86 -40.35
C ALA A 758 -6.55 23.52 -40.93
N TYR A 759 -6.15 22.42 -40.31
CA TYR A 759 -6.56 21.07 -40.66
C TYR A 759 -7.17 20.40 -39.43
N ARG A 760 -8.48 20.10 -39.46
CA ARG A 760 -9.22 19.56 -38.28
C ARG A 760 -9.13 20.49 -37.06
N THR A 761 -9.46 19.98 -35.87
CA THR A 761 -9.67 20.80 -34.65
C THR A 761 -8.37 21.23 -33.97
N LYS A 762 -7.28 20.48 -34.14
CA LYS A 762 -5.96 20.71 -33.54
C LYS A 762 -4.82 20.23 -34.46
N ASP A 763 -4.91 20.44 -35.77
CA ASP A 763 -3.77 20.18 -36.68
C ASP A 763 -3.57 21.37 -37.65
N VAL A 764 -2.35 21.49 -38.18
CA VAL A 764 -1.98 22.48 -39.21
C VAL A 764 -1.56 21.75 -40.48
N LEU A 765 -2.04 22.19 -41.64
CA LEU A 765 -1.58 21.75 -42.95
C LEU A 765 -0.70 22.82 -43.57
N ILE A 766 0.54 22.44 -43.85
CA ILE A 766 1.53 23.19 -44.63
C ILE A 766 1.59 22.55 -46.01
N SER A 767 1.55 23.37 -47.06
CA SER A 767 1.59 22.87 -48.43
C SER A 767 2.44 23.74 -49.34
N ALA A 768 3.17 23.10 -50.26
CA ALA A 768 3.93 23.75 -51.31
C ALA A 768 3.80 22.93 -52.60
N GLY A 769 2.92 23.34 -53.50
CA GLY A 769 2.66 22.60 -54.74
C GLY A 769 1.94 21.26 -54.51
N GLU A 770 2.63 20.14 -54.72
CA GLU A 770 2.08 18.78 -54.50
C GLU A 770 2.52 18.17 -53.16
N ASP A 771 3.48 18.80 -52.47
CA ASP A 771 4.04 18.34 -51.20
C ASP A 771 3.25 18.92 -50.01
N LEU A 772 3.05 18.10 -48.98
CA LEU A 772 2.20 18.37 -47.82
C LEU A 772 2.89 17.94 -46.53
N MET A 773 2.82 18.77 -45.50
CA MET A 773 3.22 18.42 -44.13
C MET A 773 2.08 18.76 -43.17
N ILE A 774 1.75 17.83 -42.27
CA ILE A 774 0.71 18.01 -41.26
C ILE A 774 1.34 17.99 -39.87
N LEU A 775 1.25 19.13 -39.17
CA LEU A 775 1.60 19.22 -37.75
C LEU A 775 0.39 18.81 -36.91
N ARG A 776 0.52 17.79 -36.07
CA ARG A 776 -0.52 17.25 -35.19
C ARG A 776 -0.49 17.98 -33.84
N GLY A 777 -1.63 18.16 -33.21
CA GLY A 777 -1.71 18.82 -31.90
C GLY A 777 -1.57 20.35 -31.94
N VAL A 778 -1.04 20.93 -33.02
CA VAL A 778 -0.73 22.36 -33.15
C VAL A 778 -1.95 23.19 -33.59
N ASN A 779 -2.05 24.41 -33.06
CA ASN A 779 -3.04 25.40 -33.48
C ASN A 779 -2.47 26.31 -34.57
N VAL A 780 -3.21 26.50 -35.67
CA VAL A 780 -2.78 27.33 -36.82
C VAL A 780 -2.48 28.79 -36.45
N ALA A 781 -2.99 29.27 -35.31
CA ALA A 781 -2.73 30.63 -34.85
C ALA A 781 -1.29 30.83 -34.34
N ASP A 782 -0.63 29.73 -33.98
CA ASP A 782 0.69 29.73 -33.34
C ASP A 782 1.79 29.68 -34.43
N ILE A 783 1.51 29.03 -35.57
CA ILE A 783 2.45 28.99 -36.72
C ILE A 783 2.51 30.33 -37.49
N THR A 784 3.72 30.89 -37.56
CA THR A 784 4.10 32.15 -38.22
C THR A 784 5.24 31.98 -39.23
N GLU A 785 5.83 33.09 -39.71
CA GLU A 785 7.04 33.06 -40.56
C GLU A 785 8.31 32.80 -39.73
N GLU A 786 8.27 32.97 -38.41
CA GLU A 786 9.43 32.78 -37.53
C GLU A 786 9.78 31.30 -37.34
N ASP A 787 8.80 30.41 -37.52
CA ASP A 787 8.93 28.94 -37.39
C ASP A 787 9.54 28.29 -38.63
N PHE A 788 9.82 29.08 -39.68
CA PHE A 788 10.39 28.59 -40.93
C PHE A 788 11.81 29.11 -41.12
N SER A 789 12.72 28.18 -41.38
CA SER A 789 14.08 28.49 -41.83
C SER A 789 14.25 28.09 -43.30
N VAL A 790 15.14 28.78 -44.02
CA VAL A 790 15.47 28.45 -45.41
C VAL A 790 16.83 27.76 -45.41
N ASP A 791 16.96 26.65 -46.16
CA ASP A 791 18.24 25.93 -46.25
C ASP A 791 19.40 26.88 -46.57
N SER A 792 20.35 26.99 -45.63
CA SER A 792 21.60 27.74 -45.80
C SER A 792 22.73 26.87 -46.36
N GLY A 793 22.41 25.63 -46.72
CA GLY A 793 23.31 24.56 -47.11
C GLY A 793 23.87 23.89 -45.87
N LEU A 794 23.43 22.67 -45.59
CA LEU A 794 24.07 21.73 -44.64
C LEU A 794 25.61 21.75 -44.85
N MET A 795 26.31 22.45 -43.96
CA MET A 795 27.77 22.53 -43.97
C MET A 795 28.32 21.25 -43.34
N VAL A 796 28.36 20.18 -44.13
CA VAL A 796 29.20 19.02 -43.84
C VAL A 796 30.66 19.47 -43.99
N ALA A 797 31.34 19.73 -42.87
CA ALA A 797 32.76 20.07 -42.81
C ALA A 797 33.58 18.97 -42.12
#